data_AF-A0A0L0FBV4-F1
#
_entry.id   AF-A0A0L0FBV4-F1
#
_cell.length_a   1.000
_cell.length_b   1.000
_cell.length_c   1.000
_cell.angle_alpha   90.00
_cell.angle_beta   90.00
_cell.angle_gamma   90.00
#
_symmetry.space_group_name_H-M   'P 1'
#
loop_
_entity.id
_entity.type
_entity.pdbx_description
1 polymer ?
#
loop_
_entity_poly.entity_id
_entity_poly.type
_entity_poly.pdbx_seq_one_letter_code
_entity_poly.pdbx_strand_id
1 'polypeptide(L)'
;MWRIGDYSVRLGRQAGTNNQGVEATALGNRAGETSQHEHAVAIGHSAGNTNQGLDAVAMGYSTAYNNQSEGAVAIGRNSAYVSQGAECVAIGSGAAHTSQGSDGIAIGSSAGRDAQGSFAIALGREAGQTRQAANGIALGRRAGYTMQGQAGVAVGSSAGNASQGEYAIAIGDNAASSMQGVYSVAIGNVAGRTGQGKSAVAVGRSVAESAQGDLATAVGAYAGQEIQGGAAVAVGSSAGKTQQGANAVAVGYGAGQSQQGANAVAIGSQAGASYQAEGSIVLNASGKALDAPESGLYIEPVRENVSDFTLYYDTDTKEITYGETLTLPDGGVDVASGACVSDYLRWNGTAWVSGGSNVALACGAGGTNQGSGAVAVGKGAGRETQGGSAIAVGDSAGESQQGESAVAVGNGAGQSQQGANAVAIGSQAGASYQAAGSIVINASGKTLNAAASGLYMDPIRKSGYTNGVLYYDATTREITYGDPIVPEEGGGLDVGSGTCVSDYLRWNGTAWVSGGSNVALACGAGSTDQGDGAVAIGQDAGTSSQGVGAVALGQDAGSTSQGVGAVAIGQDAGSTSQGGASVAIGQDAGSTSQAESGVAIGSAAGETNQKPFAVSLGAEAGQTTQGQNGVALGYRAGNSDQGINAIAIGYRAGETKQSTGSISINASGLALNPTSQGCYISPVRNINMSDNVLYYNTVSKEIVYGDPIKETEPGDFVSDYLRWNGTFWVNGGEEVALGGGAGSYSQGDAAVAVGKNAGKTGQGANAVAIGNSAGDLNQTAGSIVVNASGLPLNAPEQGLYVDPIRNAGATPNALYYDTELKEVVYGAASVSEGVTDGGCVSDYLRWDGTDWVRGADKVAIGCGSGAIDQGADSVAIGKNAGASGQGSSSIAMGLGAGTTNQGAASVAIGNNAAATDQAEDSVAIGTSAGQTSQGIGAVALGPSAGSTSQGNGTVAIGVRSGEINQGMQGIAIGLDCGITNQGEWSVAIGPEAAEENQGTKCVAVGREAGRFGQGDDAVALGYLAGKTSQGLRGVAIGSYAGAFNQGAGSIAIGANAGMADQHEKTIILFANDGDKDGERLYSTQSDSFFASSIRNAAGPHALTYNPATKEISYSTSNSETKENIVPIDNSFILALENLPVYQFNYKNKNKYLVDSEQPAAVSFADWAAEHDEIDDDDRGAYEAYLEEQASSYVPPVPVEKEETHFGMMADEVQALAPELVYDDLDGKAHDIKWNSIISLLVLQCQLQEKRIDELEYRLSYED
;
A
#
# COMPACT_ATOMS: atom_id res chain seq x y z
N MET A 1 -37.92 -56.22 -47.95
CA MET A 1 -37.35 -56.32 -49.31
C MET A 1 -35.93 -55.75 -49.23
N TRP A 2 -34.91 -56.60 -49.17
CA TRP A 2 -33.51 -56.19 -49.04
C TRP A 2 -33.00 -55.73 -50.41
N ARG A 3 -32.53 -54.48 -50.53
CA ARG A 3 -31.76 -54.01 -51.68
C ARG A 3 -30.38 -53.62 -51.17
N ILE A 4 -29.38 -54.44 -51.46
CA ILE A 4 -27.97 -54.11 -51.30
C ILE A 4 -27.56 -53.45 -52.61
N GLY A 5 -27.36 -52.13 -52.59
CA GLY A 5 -26.81 -51.35 -53.69
C GLY A 5 -25.90 -50.28 -53.10
N ASP A 6 -24.67 -50.20 -53.61
CA ASP A 6 -23.65 -49.17 -53.34
C ASP A 6 -23.15 -49.07 -51.88
N TYR A 7 -22.87 -50.22 -51.25
CA TYR A 7 -22.24 -50.34 -49.91
C TYR A 7 -23.01 -49.67 -48.76
N SER A 8 -24.27 -49.27 -48.96
CA SER A 8 -25.08 -48.57 -47.97
C SER A 8 -26.04 -49.49 -47.19
N VAL A 9 -26.40 -49.11 -45.95
CA VAL A 9 -27.30 -49.86 -45.06
C VAL A 9 -28.67 -49.17 -44.98
N ARG A 10 -29.75 -49.92 -45.16
CA ARG A 10 -31.15 -49.45 -45.00
C ARG A 10 -31.99 -50.47 -44.24
N LEU A 11 -32.47 -50.12 -43.06
CA LEU A 11 -33.35 -50.99 -42.27
C LEU A 11 -34.43 -50.16 -41.56
N GLY A 12 -35.71 -50.35 -41.93
CA GLY A 12 -36.85 -49.63 -41.37
C GLY A 12 -37.80 -49.04 -42.43
N ARG A 13 -39.02 -48.69 -42.02
CA ARG A 13 -40.04 -48.12 -42.93
C ARG A 13 -39.62 -46.71 -43.37
N GLN A 14 -39.51 -46.48 -44.69
CA GLN A 14 -39.08 -45.21 -45.30
C GLN A 14 -37.60 -44.79 -45.02
N ALA A 15 -36.77 -45.69 -44.50
CA ALA A 15 -35.34 -45.43 -44.28
C ALA A 15 -34.57 -45.26 -45.62
N GLY A 16 -33.80 -44.18 -45.78
CA GLY A 16 -32.93 -43.97 -46.95
C GLY A 16 -33.65 -43.96 -48.30
N THR A 17 -34.91 -43.49 -48.37
CA THR A 17 -35.77 -43.74 -49.55
C THR A 17 -35.62 -42.74 -50.70
N ASN A 18 -35.10 -41.52 -50.47
CA ASN A 18 -34.87 -40.52 -51.52
C ASN A 18 -33.44 -39.98 -51.46
N ASN A 19 -32.59 -40.33 -52.43
CA ASN A 19 -31.18 -39.93 -52.52
C ASN A 19 -30.35 -40.30 -51.29
N GLN A 20 -30.05 -41.60 -51.13
CA GLN A 20 -29.04 -42.06 -50.19
C GLN A 20 -27.67 -42.13 -50.91
N GLY A 21 -26.64 -41.59 -50.26
CA GLY A 21 -25.25 -41.62 -50.70
C GLY A 21 -24.60 -42.98 -50.55
N VAL A 22 -23.42 -43.11 -51.15
CA VAL A 22 -22.57 -44.31 -51.07
C VAL A 22 -22.09 -44.51 -49.62
N GLU A 23 -22.02 -45.76 -49.15
CA GLU A 23 -21.57 -46.11 -47.78
C GLU A 23 -22.39 -45.49 -46.61
N ALA A 24 -23.56 -44.90 -46.89
CA ALA A 24 -24.41 -44.30 -45.86
C ALA A 24 -25.22 -45.36 -45.07
N THR A 25 -25.51 -45.07 -43.80
CA THR A 25 -26.28 -45.95 -42.90
C THR A 25 -27.60 -45.29 -42.51
N ALA A 26 -28.74 -45.96 -42.73
CA ALA A 26 -30.07 -45.53 -42.30
C ALA A 26 -30.82 -46.66 -41.59
N LEU A 27 -31.03 -46.54 -40.28
CA LEU A 27 -31.64 -47.55 -39.41
C LEU A 27 -32.78 -46.94 -38.57
N GLY A 28 -34.04 -47.28 -38.85
CA GLY A 28 -35.22 -46.79 -38.13
C GLY A 28 -36.35 -46.30 -39.05
N ASN A 29 -37.54 -46.04 -38.48
CA ASN A 29 -38.66 -45.48 -39.24
C ASN A 29 -38.30 -44.05 -39.70
N ARG A 30 -38.29 -43.78 -41.01
CA ARG A 30 -37.95 -42.48 -41.60
C ARG A 30 -36.54 -41.93 -41.28
N ALA A 31 -35.59 -42.81 -40.93
CA ALA A 31 -34.18 -42.44 -40.79
C ALA A 31 -33.57 -42.10 -42.16
N GLY A 32 -32.92 -40.94 -42.32
CA GLY A 32 -32.32 -40.56 -43.61
C GLY A 32 -33.32 -40.51 -44.78
N GLU A 33 -34.58 -40.13 -44.53
CA GLU A 33 -35.69 -40.28 -45.50
C GLU A 33 -35.46 -39.53 -46.82
N THR A 34 -34.81 -38.35 -46.76
CA THR A 34 -34.51 -37.52 -47.93
C THR A 34 -33.11 -36.90 -47.86
N SER A 35 -32.35 -37.00 -48.95
CA SER A 35 -31.04 -36.36 -49.16
C SER A 35 -29.99 -36.74 -48.10
N GLN A 36 -29.71 -38.03 -47.97
CA GLN A 36 -28.60 -38.53 -47.16
C GLN A 36 -27.33 -38.57 -48.03
N HIS A 37 -26.27 -37.87 -47.64
CA HIS A 37 -25.00 -37.82 -48.39
C HIS A 37 -24.11 -39.07 -48.12
N GLU A 38 -22.92 -39.11 -48.73
CA GLU A 38 -21.94 -40.21 -48.60
C GLU A 38 -21.39 -40.32 -47.17
N HIS A 39 -21.09 -41.56 -46.71
CA HIS A 39 -20.65 -41.92 -45.34
C HIS A 39 -21.56 -41.49 -44.17
N ALA A 40 -22.72 -40.88 -44.44
CA ALA A 40 -23.57 -40.34 -43.40
C ALA A 40 -24.33 -41.42 -42.62
N VAL A 41 -24.52 -41.23 -41.30
CA VAL A 41 -25.14 -42.20 -40.39
C VAL A 41 -26.42 -41.61 -39.80
N ALA A 42 -27.55 -42.29 -39.98
CA ALA A 42 -28.85 -41.93 -39.41
C ALA A 42 -29.47 -43.15 -38.70
N ILE A 43 -29.58 -43.11 -37.36
CA ILE A 43 -30.04 -44.24 -36.54
C ILE A 43 -31.12 -43.76 -35.56
N GLY A 44 -32.36 -44.24 -35.72
CA GLY A 44 -33.52 -43.90 -34.87
C GLY A 44 -34.74 -43.41 -35.65
N HIS A 45 -35.87 -43.27 -34.98
CA HIS A 45 -37.11 -42.78 -35.61
C HIS A 45 -36.96 -41.31 -36.03
N SER A 46 -37.07 -41.04 -37.34
CA SER A 46 -36.89 -39.71 -37.96
C SER A 46 -35.52 -39.06 -37.71
N ALA A 47 -34.46 -39.84 -37.47
CA ALA A 47 -33.09 -39.32 -37.39
C ALA A 47 -32.61 -38.87 -38.79
N GLY A 48 -32.02 -37.68 -38.91
CA GLY A 48 -31.52 -37.18 -40.20
C GLY A 48 -32.61 -37.12 -41.28
N ASN A 49 -33.84 -36.75 -40.93
CA ASN A 49 -35.04 -36.99 -41.76
C ASN A 49 -35.00 -36.24 -43.10
N THR A 50 -34.56 -34.97 -43.09
CA THR A 50 -34.30 -34.21 -44.32
C THR A 50 -32.87 -33.63 -44.29
N ASN A 51 -32.17 -33.73 -45.42
CA ASN A 51 -30.83 -33.16 -45.70
C ASN A 51 -29.73 -33.46 -44.67
N GLN A 52 -29.06 -34.60 -44.83
CA GLN A 52 -27.90 -34.98 -44.01
C GLN A 52 -26.59 -34.87 -44.82
N GLY A 53 -25.68 -34.00 -44.40
CA GLY A 53 -24.39 -33.72 -45.05
C GLY A 53 -23.39 -34.89 -45.07
N LEU A 54 -22.31 -34.71 -45.83
CA LEU A 54 -21.19 -35.66 -45.96
C LEU A 54 -20.58 -35.95 -44.57
N ASP A 55 -20.25 -37.20 -44.27
CA ASP A 55 -19.65 -37.66 -43.01
C ASP A 55 -20.46 -37.34 -41.72
N ALA A 56 -21.73 -36.94 -41.84
CA ALA A 56 -22.54 -36.51 -40.71
C ALA A 56 -23.18 -37.68 -39.93
N VAL A 57 -23.36 -37.53 -38.62
CA VAL A 57 -23.92 -38.55 -37.71
C VAL A 57 -25.18 -38.03 -37.01
N ALA A 58 -26.28 -38.76 -37.10
CA ALA A 58 -27.55 -38.49 -36.43
C ALA A 58 -28.06 -39.75 -35.73
N MET A 59 -28.19 -39.74 -34.40
CA MET A 59 -28.61 -40.91 -33.62
C MET A 59 -29.64 -40.54 -32.55
N GLY A 60 -30.85 -41.10 -32.61
CA GLY A 60 -31.92 -40.90 -31.63
C GLY A 60 -33.28 -40.57 -32.25
N TYR A 61 -34.27 -40.26 -31.39
CA TYR A 61 -35.63 -39.91 -31.82
C TYR A 61 -35.69 -38.46 -32.29
N SER A 62 -36.03 -38.24 -33.57
CA SER A 62 -36.14 -36.93 -34.23
C SER A 62 -34.87 -36.06 -34.09
N THR A 63 -33.72 -36.70 -34.07
CA THR A 63 -32.40 -36.05 -34.04
C THR A 63 -32.04 -35.53 -35.42
N ALA A 64 -31.46 -34.32 -35.53
CA ALA A 64 -31.08 -33.73 -36.81
C ALA A 64 -32.21 -33.77 -37.86
N TYR A 65 -33.43 -33.38 -37.45
CA TYR A 65 -34.65 -33.67 -38.21
C TYR A 65 -34.74 -32.92 -39.57
N ASN A 66 -34.19 -31.71 -39.70
CA ASN A 66 -34.36 -30.90 -40.94
C ASN A 66 -33.10 -30.59 -41.76
N ASN A 67 -31.98 -30.19 -41.15
CA ASN A 67 -30.76 -29.84 -41.90
C ASN A 67 -29.52 -30.11 -41.06
N GLN A 68 -28.67 -31.02 -41.52
CA GLN A 68 -27.37 -31.32 -40.95
C GLN A 68 -26.29 -31.07 -41.99
N SER A 69 -25.29 -30.23 -41.68
CA SER A 69 -24.19 -29.92 -42.60
C SER A 69 -23.08 -30.98 -42.53
N GLU A 70 -22.04 -30.80 -43.36
CA GLU A 70 -20.85 -31.67 -43.45
C GLU A 70 -20.16 -31.85 -42.09
N GLY A 71 -19.79 -33.10 -41.75
CA GLY A 71 -19.03 -33.45 -40.54
C GLY A 71 -19.77 -33.27 -39.20
N ALA A 72 -21.06 -32.92 -39.21
CA ALA A 72 -21.80 -32.63 -37.98
C ALA A 72 -22.28 -33.90 -37.25
N VAL A 73 -22.23 -33.89 -35.92
CA VAL A 73 -22.64 -34.99 -35.03
C VAL A 73 -23.83 -34.56 -34.18
N ALA A 74 -24.90 -35.36 -34.16
CA ALA A 74 -26.10 -35.16 -33.36
C ALA A 74 -26.54 -36.48 -32.71
N ILE A 75 -26.62 -36.53 -31.38
CA ILE A 75 -26.97 -37.74 -30.62
C ILE A 75 -27.96 -37.40 -29.50
N GLY A 76 -29.10 -38.07 -29.44
CA GLY A 76 -30.13 -37.94 -28.40
C GLY A 76 -31.42 -37.29 -28.89
N ARG A 77 -32.53 -37.51 -28.16
CA ARG A 77 -33.89 -37.10 -28.56
C ARG A 77 -34.00 -35.61 -28.87
N ASN A 78 -34.49 -35.24 -30.05
CA ASN A 78 -34.65 -33.86 -30.54
C ASN A 78 -33.36 -33.00 -30.48
N SER A 79 -32.17 -33.61 -30.42
CA SER A 79 -30.94 -32.84 -30.62
C SER A 79 -30.88 -32.35 -32.06
N ALA A 80 -30.38 -31.13 -32.28
CA ALA A 80 -30.24 -30.56 -33.63
C ALA A 80 -31.54 -30.54 -34.47
N TYR A 81 -32.72 -30.45 -33.83
CA TYR A 81 -34.02 -30.69 -34.47
C TYR A 81 -34.27 -29.82 -35.74
N VAL A 82 -33.81 -28.56 -35.76
CA VAL A 82 -34.05 -27.66 -36.90
C VAL A 82 -32.81 -27.47 -37.79
N SER A 83 -31.63 -27.11 -37.28
CA SER A 83 -30.45 -26.89 -38.14
C SER A 83 -29.11 -26.99 -37.39
N GLN A 84 -28.10 -27.54 -38.07
CA GLN A 84 -26.69 -27.55 -37.64
C GLN A 84 -25.76 -26.99 -38.71
N GLY A 85 -24.76 -26.21 -38.29
CA GLY A 85 -23.60 -25.82 -39.11
C GLY A 85 -22.64 -26.99 -39.37
N ALA A 86 -21.59 -26.74 -40.16
CA ALA A 86 -20.55 -27.73 -40.46
C ALA A 86 -19.68 -28.02 -39.22
N GLU A 87 -19.24 -29.27 -39.07
CA GLU A 87 -18.36 -29.75 -37.98
C GLU A 87 -18.89 -29.54 -36.55
N CYS A 88 -20.20 -29.34 -36.39
CA CYS A 88 -20.82 -29.13 -35.07
C CYS A 88 -21.04 -30.45 -34.30
N VAL A 89 -21.04 -30.38 -32.97
CA VAL A 89 -21.39 -31.52 -32.09
C VAL A 89 -22.59 -31.16 -31.21
N ALA A 90 -23.65 -31.97 -31.22
CA ALA A 90 -24.81 -31.86 -30.34
C ALA A 90 -25.14 -33.21 -29.69
N ILE A 91 -24.94 -33.36 -28.38
CA ILE A 91 -25.17 -34.62 -27.66
C ILE A 91 -26.05 -34.39 -26.43
N GLY A 92 -27.26 -34.94 -26.41
CA GLY A 92 -28.21 -34.85 -25.30
C GLY A 92 -29.63 -34.47 -25.73
N SER A 93 -30.62 -34.72 -24.86
CA SER A 93 -32.02 -34.43 -25.17
C SER A 93 -32.25 -32.92 -25.38
N GLY A 94 -32.67 -32.52 -26.58
CA GLY A 94 -32.93 -31.12 -26.94
C GLY A 94 -31.69 -30.21 -26.99
N ALA A 95 -30.47 -30.78 -27.06
CA ALA A 95 -29.25 -30.01 -27.31
C ALA A 95 -29.33 -29.37 -28.70
N ALA A 96 -28.96 -28.09 -28.85
CA ALA A 96 -28.96 -27.38 -30.13
C ALA A 96 -30.29 -27.46 -30.93
N HIS A 97 -31.43 -27.44 -30.23
CA HIS A 97 -32.74 -27.73 -30.81
C HIS A 97 -33.10 -26.86 -32.04
N THR A 98 -32.75 -25.58 -32.06
CA THR A 98 -33.15 -24.65 -33.15
C THR A 98 -32.02 -24.31 -34.14
N SER A 99 -30.80 -23.99 -33.68
CA SER A 99 -29.67 -23.66 -34.58
C SER A 99 -28.29 -23.67 -33.89
N GLN A 100 -27.29 -24.19 -34.60
CA GLN A 100 -25.85 -24.13 -34.27
C GLN A 100 -25.06 -23.44 -35.38
N GLY A 101 -24.18 -22.50 -35.04
CA GLY A 101 -23.12 -22.00 -35.94
C GLY A 101 -22.04 -23.06 -36.15
N SER A 102 -21.23 -22.93 -37.22
CA SER A 102 -20.15 -23.85 -37.55
C SER A 102 -19.19 -24.07 -36.37
N ASP A 103 -18.64 -25.28 -36.26
CA ASP A 103 -17.63 -25.64 -35.24
C ASP A 103 -18.13 -25.54 -33.78
N GLY A 104 -19.45 -25.43 -33.56
CA GLY A 104 -20.07 -25.34 -32.24
C GLY A 104 -20.21 -26.70 -31.53
N ILE A 105 -20.04 -26.71 -30.20
CA ILE A 105 -20.19 -27.90 -29.35
C ILE A 105 -21.32 -27.66 -28.34
N ALA A 106 -22.32 -28.54 -28.31
CA ALA A 106 -23.39 -28.57 -27.30
C ALA A 106 -23.55 -29.98 -26.72
N ILE A 107 -23.24 -30.18 -25.45
CA ILE A 107 -23.31 -31.49 -24.81
C ILE A 107 -24.07 -31.36 -23.49
N GLY A 108 -25.22 -32.01 -23.36
CA GLY A 108 -26.11 -31.97 -22.20
C GLY A 108 -27.56 -31.71 -22.56
N SER A 109 -28.49 -32.04 -21.64
CA SER A 109 -29.92 -31.81 -21.88
C SER A 109 -30.21 -30.30 -22.01
N SER A 110 -30.80 -29.91 -23.15
CA SER A 110 -31.09 -28.51 -23.52
C SER A 110 -29.88 -27.56 -23.55
N ALA A 111 -28.66 -28.09 -23.75
CA ALA A 111 -27.47 -27.25 -23.98
C ALA A 111 -27.58 -26.53 -25.33
N GLY A 112 -27.31 -25.22 -25.39
CA GLY A 112 -27.34 -24.45 -26.64
C GLY A 112 -28.69 -24.43 -27.37
N ARG A 113 -29.81 -24.64 -26.65
CA ARG A 113 -31.13 -24.99 -27.22
C ARG A 113 -31.63 -24.03 -28.31
N ASP A 114 -31.56 -22.71 -28.09
CA ASP A 114 -32.31 -21.73 -28.90
C ASP A 114 -31.45 -20.90 -29.88
N ALA A 115 -30.11 -20.87 -29.75
CA ALA A 115 -29.11 -20.45 -30.77
C ALA A 115 -27.67 -20.45 -30.20
N GLN A 116 -26.73 -21.13 -30.88
CA GLN A 116 -25.27 -21.00 -30.65
C GLN A 116 -24.57 -20.29 -31.82
N GLY A 117 -23.67 -19.36 -31.53
CA GLY A 117 -22.74 -18.78 -32.52
C GLY A 117 -21.65 -19.76 -32.97
N SER A 118 -20.91 -19.41 -34.02
CA SER A 118 -19.77 -20.22 -34.49
C SER A 118 -18.68 -20.34 -33.41
N PHE A 119 -18.02 -21.50 -33.34
CA PHE A 119 -16.98 -21.85 -32.35
C PHE A 119 -17.42 -21.79 -30.87
N ALA A 120 -18.73 -21.77 -30.58
CA ALA A 120 -19.23 -21.72 -29.21
C ALA A 120 -19.25 -23.11 -28.54
N ILE A 121 -18.97 -23.17 -27.24
CA ILE A 121 -18.97 -24.41 -26.44
C ILE A 121 -20.04 -24.29 -25.34
N ALA A 122 -20.96 -25.24 -25.26
CA ALA A 122 -21.91 -25.42 -24.15
C ALA A 122 -21.87 -26.87 -23.65
N LEU A 123 -21.41 -27.10 -22.43
CA LEU A 123 -21.31 -28.43 -21.83
C LEU A 123 -21.98 -28.42 -20.45
N GLY A 124 -23.13 -29.09 -20.33
CA GLY A 124 -23.93 -29.19 -19.11
C GLY A 124 -25.45 -29.02 -19.36
N ARG A 125 -26.28 -29.49 -18.41
CA ARG A 125 -27.74 -29.33 -18.49
C ARG A 125 -28.10 -27.83 -18.49
N GLU A 126 -28.82 -27.38 -19.51
CA GLU A 126 -29.24 -25.99 -19.73
C GLU A 126 -28.07 -24.97 -19.89
N ALA A 127 -26.86 -25.41 -20.23
CA ALA A 127 -25.74 -24.50 -20.52
C ALA A 127 -26.01 -23.72 -21.83
N GLY A 128 -25.82 -22.40 -21.82
CA GLY A 128 -25.98 -21.57 -23.04
C GLY A 128 -27.38 -21.60 -23.67
N GLN A 129 -28.44 -21.81 -22.88
CA GLN A 129 -29.76 -22.22 -23.39
C GLN A 129 -30.38 -21.25 -24.42
N THR A 130 -30.41 -19.94 -24.15
CA THR A 130 -31.25 -19.03 -24.96
C THR A 130 -30.51 -18.08 -25.92
N ARG A 131 -29.17 -17.96 -25.87
CA ARG A 131 -28.30 -17.27 -26.86
C ARG A 131 -26.81 -17.27 -26.44
N GLN A 132 -25.96 -18.00 -27.15
CA GLN A 132 -24.49 -17.85 -27.09
C GLN A 132 -24.00 -17.06 -28.30
N ALA A 133 -23.22 -16.00 -28.08
CA ALA A 133 -22.48 -15.32 -29.14
C ALA A 133 -21.30 -16.18 -29.65
N ALA A 134 -20.68 -15.78 -30.77
CA ALA A 134 -19.53 -16.50 -31.32
C ALA A 134 -18.36 -16.57 -30.32
N ASN A 135 -17.63 -17.69 -30.32
CA ASN A 135 -16.51 -18.00 -29.41
C ASN A 135 -16.85 -18.05 -27.90
N GLY A 136 -18.13 -18.13 -27.52
CA GLY A 136 -18.53 -18.21 -26.10
C GLY A 136 -18.29 -19.60 -25.50
N ILE A 137 -17.89 -19.67 -24.22
CA ILE A 137 -17.70 -20.92 -23.47
C ILE A 137 -18.68 -20.96 -22.30
N ALA A 138 -19.51 -21.99 -22.19
CA ALA A 138 -20.39 -22.28 -21.06
C ALA A 138 -20.19 -23.72 -20.59
N LEU A 139 -19.64 -23.92 -19.39
CA LEU A 139 -19.34 -25.23 -18.82
C LEU A 139 -19.98 -25.36 -17.43
N GLY A 140 -21.02 -26.18 -17.28
CA GLY A 140 -21.73 -26.44 -16.03
C GLY A 140 -23.25 -26.32 -16.14
N ARG A 141 -23.97 -26.79 -15.12
CA ARG A 141 -25.44 -26.70 -15.07
C ARG A 141 -25.87 -25.22 -15.07
N ARG A 142 -26.65 -24.78 -16.06
CA ARG A 142 -27.11 -23.38 -16.24
C ARG A 142 -25.98 -22.33 -16.34
N ALA A 143 -24.78 -22.72 -16.76
CA ALA A 143 -23.74 -21.75 -17.11
C ALA A 143 -24.18 -20.95 -18.35
N GLY A 144 -24.07 -19.61 -18.32
CA GLY A 144 -24.44 -18.76 -19.46
C GLY A 144 -25.91 -18.90 -19.91
N TYR A 145 -26.84 -19.18 -18.98
CA TYR A 145 -28.20 -19.65 -19.26
C TYR A 145 -29.00 -18.74 -20.22
N THR A 146 -29.02 -17.42 -20.02
CA THR A 146 -29.86 -16.52 -20.85
C THR A 146 -29.16 -15.63 -21.88
N MET A 147 -27.92 -15.17 -21.65
CA MET A 147 -27.19 -14.30 -22.59
C MET A 147 -25.68 -14.26 -22.31
N GLN A 148 -24.85 -14.80 -23.22
CA GLN A 148 -23.40 -14.62 -23.20
C GLN A 148 -22.96 -13.60 -24.27
N GLY A 149 -22.13 -12.63 -23.87
CA GLY A 149 -21.42 -11.73 -24.79
C GLY A 149 -20.43 -12.47 -25.69
N GLN A 150 -19.99 -11.84 -26.79
CA GLN A 150 -18.98 -12.40 -27.68
C GLN A 150 -17.69 -12.72 -26.90
N ALA A 151 -17.12 -13.91 -27.12
CA ALA A 151 -15.95 -14.42 -26.41
C ALA A 151 -16.04 -14.43 -24.86
N GLY A 152 -17.26 -14.51 -24.30
CA GLY A 152 -17.46 -14.67 -22.85
C GLY A 152 -17.17 -16.10 -22.36
N VAL A 153 -16.62 -16.24 -21.16
CA VAL A 153 -16.29 -17.53 -20.54
C VAL A 153 -17.07 -17.70 -19.25
N ALA A 154 -17.94 -18.71 -19.16
CA ALA A 154 -18.68 -19.08 -17.95
C ALA A 154 -18.41 -20.54 -17.59
N VAL A 155 -17.77 -20.79 -16.45
CA VAL A 155 -17.38 -22.14 -15.99
C VAL A 155 -17.81 -22.35 -14.54
N GLY A 156 -18.81 -23.19 -14.30
CA GLY A 156 -19.38 -23.47 -12.98
C GLY A 156 -20.91 -23.56 -13.01
N SER A 157 -21.50 -24.11 -11.96
CA SER A 157 -22.97 -24.14 -11.81
C SER A 157 -23.51 -22.72 -11.67
N SER A 158 -24.46 -22.33 -12.53
CA SER A 158 -25.04 -20.98 -12.60
C SER A 158 -24.02 -19.83 -12.80
N ALA A 159 -22.82 -20.09 -13.33
CA ALA A 159 -21.86 -19.04 -13.67
C ALA A 159 -22.41 -18.19 -14.83
N GLY A 160 -22.36 -16.86 -14.72
CA GLY A 160 -22.84 -15.95 -15.78
C GLY A 160 -24.31 -16.15 -16.17
N ASN A 161 -25.17 -16.51 -15.20
CA ASN A 161 -26.51 -17.05 -15.45
C ASN A 161 -27.44 -16.10 -16.25
N ALA A 162 -27.52 -14.82 -15.88
CA ALA A 162 -28.52 -13.90 -16.46
C ALA A 162 -27.98 -12.99 -17.60
N SER A 163 -26.76 -12.45 -17.49
CA SER A 163 -26.14 -11.62 -18.55
C SER A 163 -24.62 -11.46 -18.37
N GLN A 164 -23.85 -11.89 -19.37
CA GLN A 164 -22.39 -11.74 -19.42
C GLN A 164 -21.97 -10.66 -20.42
N GLY A 165 -21.07 -9.75 -20.03
CA GLY A 165 -20.48 -8.75 -20.93
C GLY A 165 -19.59 -9.37 -22.02
N GLU A 166 -19.27 -8.62 -23.07
CA GLU A 166 -18.28 -9.02 -24.09
C GLU A 166 -16.90 -9.24 -23.45
N TYR A 167 -16.20 -10.31 -23.82
CA TYR A 167 -14.88 -10.71 -23.26
C TYR A 167 -14.84 -10.87 -21.73
N ALA A 168 -15.99 -11.12 -21.08
CA ALA A 168 -16.05 -11.27 -19.63
C ALA A 168 -15.83 -12.73 -19.19
N ILE A 169 -15.20 -12.93 -18.03
CA ILE A 169 -14.82 -14.23 -17.48
C ILE A 169 -15.56 -14.46 -16.15
N ALA A 170 -16.29 -15.56 -16.01
CA ALA A 170 -16.98 -16.00 -14.80
C ALA A 170 -16.63 -17.47 -14.50
N ILE A 171 -15.86 -17.74 -13.45
CA ILE A 171 -15.39 -19.09 -13.10
C ILE A 171 -15.70 -19.37 -11.64
N GLY A 172 -16.61 -20.31 -11.35
CA GLY A 172 -17.04 -20.71 -10.01
C GLY A 172 -18.56 -20.86 -9.90
N ASP A 173 -19.02 -21.56 -8.87
CA ASP A 173 -20.47 -21.71 -8.60
C ASP A 173 -21.08 -20.34 -8.23
N ASN A 174 -22.13 -19.95 -8.96
CA ASN A 174 -22.82 -18.65 -8.86
C ASN A 174 -21.92 -17.41 -9.11
N ALA A 175 -20.76 -17.55 -9.76
CA ALA A 175 -19.94 -16.41 -10.17
C ALA A 175 -20.69 -15.55 -11.21
N ALA A 176 -20.72 -14.23 -11.03
CA ALA A 176 -21.37 -13.26 -11.92
C ALA A 176 -22.83 -13.60 -12.29
N SER A 177 -23.61 -14.12 -11.34
CA SER A 177 -24.91 -14.74 -11.64
C SER A 177 -25.95 -13.81 -12.29
N SER A 178 -25.98 -12.50 -11.98
CA SER A 178 -27.05 -11.62 -12.50
C SER A 178 -26.61 -10.51 -13.47
N MET A 179 -25.38 -9.98 -13.41
CA MET A 179 -24.90 -8.94 -14.35
C MET A 179 -23.36 -8.76 -14.34
N GLN A 180 -22.72 -8.88 -15.50
CA GLN A 180 -21.27 -8.64 -15.68
C GLN A 180 -20.98 -7.52 -16.69
N GLY A 181 -20.07 -6.60 -16.36
CA GLY A 181 -19.57 -5.57 -17.27
C GLY A 181 -18.67 -6.13 -18.39
N VAL A 182 -18.44 -5.34 -19.44
CA VAL A 182 -17.53 -5.70 -20.55
C VAL A 182 -16.07 -5.80 -20.03
N TYR A 183 -15.28 -6.79 -20.47
CA TYR A 183 -13.90 -7.07 -20.03
C TYR A 183 -13.72 -7.37 -18.52
N SER A 184 -14.78 -7.75 -17.82
CA SER A 184 -14.71 -8.02 -16.38
C SER A 184 -14.32 -9.47 -16.07
N VAL A 185 -13.73 -9.69 -14.89
CA VAL A 185 -13.26 -11.00 -14.43
C VAL A 185 -13.85 -11.32 -13.06
N ALA A 186 -14.54 -12.45 -12.92
CA ALA A 186 -15.09 -12.99 -11.69
C ALA A 186 -14.63 -14.45 -11.51
N ILE A 187 -13.78 -14.73 -10.52
CA ILE A 187 -13.23 -16.06 -10.27
C ILE A 187 -13.42 -16.43 -8.80
N GLY A 188 -14.30 -17.38 -8.51
CA GLY A 188 -14.58 -17.91 -7.18
C GLY A 188 -16.08 -18.13 -6.93
N ASN A 189 -16.41 -18.85 -5.85
CA ASN A 189 -17.81 -19.07 -5.47
C ASN A 189 -18.45 -17.74 -5.08
N VAL A 190 -19.58 -17.40 -5.72
CA VAL A 190 -20.35 -16.16 -5.46
C VAL A 190 -19.56 -14.87 -5.77
N ALA A 191 -18.48 -14.94 -6.56
CA ALA A 191 -17.70 -13.77 -6.98
C ALA A 191 -18.53 -12.88 -7.93
N GLY A 192 -18.60 -11.57 -7.67
CA GLY A 192 -19.26 -10.62 -8.59
C GLY A 192 -20.77 -10.84 -8.76
N ARG A 193 -21.45 -11.49 -7.80
CA ARG A 193 -22.76 -12.13 -7.97
C ARG A 193 -23.85 -11.19 -8.51
N THR A 194 -23.94 -9.94 -8.04
CA THR A 194 -25.04 -9.04 -8.41
C THR A 194 -24.69 -7.75 -9.18
N GLY A 195 -23.44 -7.51 -9.57
CA GLY A 195 -23.10 -6.41 -10.49
C GLY A 195 -21.61 -6.04 -10.53
N GLN A 196 -20.91 -6.43 -11.60
CA GLN A 196 -19.56 -5.94 -11.89
C GLN A 196 -19.57 -4.76 -12.86
N GLY A 197 -18.81 -3.71 -12.52
CA GLY A 197 -18.48 -2.62 -13.44
C GLY A 197 -17.65 -3.08 -14.65
N LYS A 198 -17.50 -2.21 -15.65
CA LYS A 198 -16.67 -2.45 -16.83
C LYS A 198 -15.20 -2.60 -16.41
N SER A 199 -14.52 -3.61 -16.95
CA SER A 199 -13.11 -3.91 -16.66
C SER A 199 -12.79 -4.14 -15.17
N ALA A 200 -13.79 -4.53 -14.36
CA ALA A 200 -13.59 -4.85 -12.95
C ALA A 200 -13.03 -6.28 -12.76
N VAL A 201 -12.22 -6.49 -11.73
CA VAL A 201 -11.60 -7.77 -11.37
C VAL A 201 -12.08 -8.19 -9.98
N ALA A 202 -12.57 -9.42 -9.86
CA ALA A 202 -12.97 -10.03 -8.59
C ALA A 202 -12.47 -11.48 -8.52
N VAL A 203 -11.55 -11.77 -7.61
CA VAL A 203 -10.92 -13.10 -7.46
C VAL A 203 -10.96 -13.53 -5.99
N GLY A 204 -11.74 -14.55 -5.66
CA GLY A 204 -11.92 -15.05 -4.29
C GLY A 204 -13.34 -15.56 -3.99
N ARG A 205 -13.55 -16.12 -2.80
CA ARG A 205 -14.89 -16.53 -2.33
C ARG A 205 -15.67 -15.31 -1.81
N SER A 206 -16.92 -15.13 -2.27
CA SER A 206 -17.81 -14.02 -1.86
C SER A 206 -17.17 -12.63 -1.98
N VAL A 207 -16.28 -12.47 -2.98
CA VAL A 207 -15.66 -11.20 -3.36
C VAL A 207 -16.65 -10.39 -4.20
N ALA A 208 -16.77 -9.08 -3.98
CA ALA A 208 -17.62 -8.23 -4.81
C ALA A 208 -19.07 -8.75 -4.98
N GLU A 209 -19.67 -9.26 -3.91
CA GLU A 209 -20.95 -9.98 -3.97
C GLU A 209 -22.09 -9.08 -4.47
N SER A 210 -22.17 -7.81 -4.02
CA SER A 210 -23.29 -6.93 -4.38
C SER A 210 -23.05 -5.87 -5.48
N ALA A 211 -21.96 -5.09 -5.49
CA ALA A 211 -21.65 -4.12 -6.56
C ALA A 211 -20.17 -3.68 -6.62
N GLN A 212 -19.56 -3.70 -7.81
CA GLN A 212 -18.27 -3.07 -8.13
C GLN A 212 -18.43 -1.88 -9.08
N GLY A 213 -17.71 -0.78 -8.81
CA GLY A 213 -17.51 0.29 -9.78
C GLY A 213 -16.64 -0.12 -10.98
N ASP A 214 -16.65 0.69 -12.03
CA ASP A 214 -15.78 0.50 -13.20
C ASP A 214 -14.30 0.52 -12.78
N LEU A 215 -13.47 -0.34 -13.38
CA LEU A 215 -12.03 -0.49 -13.11
C LEU A 215 -11.67 -0.93 -11.66
N ALA A 216 -12.63 -1.35 -10.85
CA ALA A 216 -12.36 -1.80 -9.48
C ALA A 216 -11.64 -3.17 -9.46
N THR A 217 -10.71 -3.36 -8.53
CA THR A 217 -9.97 -4.61 -8.31
C THR A 217 -10.24 -5.15 -6.90
N ALA A 218 -10.70 -6.39 -6.79
CA ALA A 218 -10.91 -7.09 -5.53
C ALA A 218 -10.28 -8.49 -5.59
N VAL A 219 -9.33 -8.79 -4.70
CA VAL A 219 -8.61 -10.07 -4.67
C VAL A 219 -8.50 -10.56 -3.22
N GLY A 220 -9.14 -11.67 -2.88
CA GLY A 220 -9.21 -12.23 -1.53
C GLY A 220 -10.63 -12.58 -1.09
N ALA A 221 -10.77 -13.50 -0.12
CA ALA A 221 -12.08 -13.88 0.41
C ALA A 221 -12.77 -12.66 1.06
N TYR A 222 -14.02 -12.38 0.69
CA TYR A 222 -14.80 -11.22 1.18
C TYR A 222 -14.18 -9.84 0.88
N ALA A 223 -13.22 -9.72 -0.05
CA ALA A 223 -12.69 -8.42 -0.44
C ALA A 223 -13.76 -7.64 -1.23
N GLY A 224 -13.96 -6.36 -0.92
CA GLY A 224 -14.94 -5.51 -1.59
C GLY A 224 -16.37 -6.06 -1.61
N GLN A 225 -16.76 -6.90 -0.63
CA GLN A 225 -17.97 -7.73 -0.65
C GLN A 225 -19.25 -6.95 -0.96
N GLU A 226 -19.45 -5.77 -0.34
CA GLU A 226 -20.71 -5.06 -0.47
C GLU A 226 -20.70 -3.96 -1.57
N ILE A 227 -19.86 -2.93 -1.45
CA ILE A 227 -19.79 -1.79 -2.41
C ILE A 227 -18.34 -1.32 -2.60
N GLN A 228 -17.84 -1.35 -3.84
CA GLN A 228 -16.60 -0.67 -4.25
C GLN A 228 -16.87 0.55 -5.13
N GLY A 229 -16.22 1.68 -4.83
CA GLY A 229 -16.16 2.84 -5.73
C GLY A 229 -15.38 2.54 -7.02
N GLY A 230 -15.56 3.38 -8.04
CA GLY A 230 -14.80 3.27 -9.30
C GLY A 230 -13.28 3.36 -9.05
N ALA A 231 -12.52 2.53 -9.74
CA ALA A 231 -11.06 2.38 -9.62
C ALA A 231 -10.54 2.08 -8.20
N ALA A 232 -11.38 1.55 -7.29
CA ALA A 232 -10.94 1.12 -5.96
C ALA A 232 -10.17 -0.21 -6.02
N VAL A 233 -9.18 -0.38 -5.14
CA VAL A 233 -8.34 -1.59 -5.02
C VAL A 233 -8.52 -2.20 -3.63
N ALA A 234 -8.89 -3.48 -3.57
CA ALA A 234 -8.98 -4.27 -2.35
C ALA A 234 -8.22 -5.60 -2.53
N VAL A 235 -7.11 -5.79 -1.83
CA VAL A 235 -6.26 -6.99 -1.94
C VAL A 235 -5.99 -7.56 -0.55
N GLY A 236 -6.56 -8.71 -0.24
CA GLY A 236 -6.48 -9.37 1.07
C GLY A 236 -7.86 -9.83 1.56
N SER A 237 -7.90 -10.82 2.46
CA SER A 237 -9.18 -11.29 3.01
C SER A 237 -9.85 -10.16 3.80
N SER A 238 -11.14 -9.92 3.54
CA SER A 238 -11.94 -8.85 4.14
C SER A 238 -11.43 -7.41 3.90
N ALA A 239 -10.55 -7.19 2.92
CA ALA A 239 -10.11 -5.85 2.55
C ALA A 239 -11.26 -5.07 1.90
N GLY A 240 -11.53 -3.83 2.32
CA GLY A 240 -12.59 -3.00 1.74
C GLY A 240 -14.01 -3.59 1.83
N LYS A 241 -14.26 -4.48 2.81
CA LYS A 241 -15.40 -5.42 2.83
C LYS A 241 -16.78 -4.76 2.62
N THR A 242 -17.12 -3.67 3.31
CA THR A 242 -18.50 -3.13 3.27
C THR A 242 -18.67 -1.82 2.50
N GLN A 243 -17.70 -0.90 2.48
CA GLN A 243 -17.78 0.36 1.70
C GLN A 243 -16.41 0.97 1.40
N GLN A 244 -15.99 0.94 0.13
CA GLN A 244 -14.81 1.65 -0.37
C GLN A 244 -15.20 2.88 -1.19
N GLY A 245 -14.60 4.03 -0.88
CA GLY A 245 -14.66 5.24 -1.72
C GLY A 245 -13.99 5.05 -3.09
N ALA A 246 -14.27 5.96 -4.02
CA ALA A 246 -13.62 5.96 -5.33
C ALA A 246 -12.10 6.19 -5.19
N ASN A 247 -11.29 5.52 -6.01
CA ASN A 247 -9.82 5.52 -5.98
C ASN A 247 -9.20 5.10 -4.63
N ALA A 248 -9.94 4.45 -3.74
CA ALA A 248 -9.42 4.00 -2.46
C ALA A 248 -8.58 2.72 -2.63
N VAL A 249 -7.52 2.57 -1.83
CA VAL A 249 -6.60 1.41 -1.86
C VAL A 249 -6.61 0.74 -0.50
N ALA A 250 -6.96 -0.54 -0.43
CA ALA A 250 -6.86 -1.39 0.76
C ALA A 250 -6.06 -2.66 0.44
N VAL A 251 -4.92 -2.85 1.10
CA VAL A 251 -4.03 -4.00 0.87
C VAL A 251 -3.65 -4.63 2.21
N GLY A 252 -4.18 -5.81 2.53
CA GLY A 252 -3.93 -6.54 3.78
C GLY A 252 -5.18 -7.20 4.35
N TYR A 253 -5.02 -8.09 5.35
CA TYR A 253 -6.14 -8.72 6.06
C TYR A 253 -6.96 -7.67 6.83
N GLY A 254 -8.22 -7.47 6.47
CA GLY A 254 -9.10 -6.48 7.12
C GLY A 254 -8.71 -5.01 6.91
N ALA A 255 -7.91 -4.68 5.90
CA ALA A 255 -7.59 -3.29 5.56
C ALA A 255 -8.83 -2.56 5.02
N GLY A 256 -9.13 -1.34 5.48
CA GLY A 256 -10.29 -0.54 5.03
C GLY A 256 -11.64 -1.25 5.21
N GLN A 257 -11.76 -2.17 6.17
CA GLN A 257 -12.83 -3.19 6.21
C GLN A 257 -14.24 -2.59 6.19
N SER A 258 -14.52 -1.54 6.97
CA SER A 258 -15.90 -1.10 7.19
C SER A 258 -16.30 0.24 6.53
N GLN A 259 -15.44 1.26 6.50
CA GLN A 259 -15.70 2.55 5.83
C GLN A 259 -14.40 3.23 5.40
N GLN A 260 -14.03 3.13 4.12
CA GLN A 260 -12.86 3.79 3.57
C GLN A 260 -13.28 4.99 2.70
N GLY A 261 -12.80 6.20 3.03
CA GLY A 261 -13.06 7.42 2.26
C GLY A 261 -12.47 7.40 0.85
N ALA A 262 -12.88 8.33 -0.01
CA ALA A 262 -12.31 8.46 -1.36
C ALA A 262 -10.81 8.82 -1.29
N ASN A 263 -10.04 8.35 -2.27
CA ASN A 263 -8.58 8.56 -2.36
C ASN A 263 -7.77 8.12 -1.11
N ALA A 264 -8.36 7.33 -0.20
CA ALA A 264 -7.69 6.88 1.01
C ALA A 264 -6.87 5.61 0.75
N VAL A 265 -5.71 5.47 1.43
CA VAL A 265 -4.77 4.36 1.26
C VAL A 265 -4.59 3.64 2.59
N ALA A 266 -4.95 2.36 2.69
CA ALA A 266 -4.69 1.48 3.83
C ALA A 266 -3.84 0.30 3.39
N ILE A 267 -2.63 0.17 3.92
CA ILE A 267 -1.70 -0.91 3.59
C ILE A 267 -1.24 -1.56 4.90
N GLY A 268 -1.55 -2.84 5.08
CA GLY A 268 -1.25 -3.59 6.30
C GLY A 268 -2.46 -4.31 6.90
N SER A 269 -2.20 -5.28 7.78
CA SER A 269 -3.28 -5.99 8.49
C SER A 269 -4.01 -5.03 9.42
N GLN A 270 -5.34 -4.92 9.28
CA GLN A 270 -6.22 -4.05 10.08
C GLN A 270 -5.91 -2.54 9.96
N ALA A 271 -5.31 -2.09 8.85
CA ALA A 271 -5.17 -0.66 8.54
C ALA A 271 -6.53 -0.04 8.19
N GLY A 272 -6.99 1.00 8.89
CA GLY A 272 -8.28 1.65 8.65
C GLY A 272 -9.49 0.71 8.80
N ALA A 273 -9.40 -0.28 9.68
CA ALA A 273 -10.36 -1.38 9.77
C ALA A 273 -11.79 -0.91 10.10
N SER A 274 -11.92 0.04 11.04
CA SER A 274 -13.22 0.53 11.52
C SER A 274 -13.65 1.79 10.77
N TYR A 275 -12.69 2.67 10.47
CA TYR A 275 -12.96 3.93 9.79
C TYR A 275 -11.67 4.54 9.23
N GLN A 276 -11.74 5.04 7.99
CA GLN A 276 -10.66 5.78 7.37
C GLN A 276 -11.21 7.00 6.63
N ALA A 277 -10.79 8.20 7.05
CA ALA A 277 -11.18 9.47 6.44
C ALA A 277 -10.69 9.62 4.98
N GLU A 278 -11.37 10.46 4.21
CA GLU A 278 -10.99 10.82 2.84
C GLU A 278 -9.55 11.38 2.76
N GLY A 279 -8.78 10.95 1.76
CA GLY A 279 -7.41 11.41 1.53
C GLY A 279 -6.38 11.03 2.60
N SER A 280 -6.71 10.12 3.53
CA SER A 280 -5.77 9.65 4.55
C SER A 280 -4.93 8.46 4.07
N ILE A 281 -3.71 8.33 4.61
CA ILE A 281 -2.79 7.21 4.36
C ILE A 281 -2.53 6.50 5.69
N VAL A 282 -2.78 5.20 5.74
CA VAL A 282 -2.58 4.33 6.92
C VAL A 282 -1.66 3.17 6.53
N LEU A 283 -0.48 3.09 7.15
CA LEU A 283 0.47 1.99 7.00
C LEU A 283 0.57 1.23 8.32
N ASN A 284 0.20 -0.06 8.34
CA ASN A 284 0.08 -0.83 9.57
C ASN A 284 0.77 -2.20 9.51
N ALA A 285 1.92 -2.31 10.15
CA ALA A 285 2.66 -3.57 10.30
C ALA A 285 2.52 -4.18 11.71
N SER A 286 1.70 -3.61 12.60
CA SER A 286 1.57 -4.05 14.00
C SER A 286 0.69 -5.29 14.22
N GLY A 287 -0.19 -5.59 13.25
CA GLY A 287 -1.20 -6.64 13.38
C GLY A 287 -2.42 -6.27 14.25
N LYS A 288 -2.44 -5.07 14.85
CA LYS A 288 -3.59 -4.50 15.59
C LYS A 288 -4.30 -3.44 14.75
N ALA A 289 -5.55 -3.11 15.04
CA ALA A 289 -6.26 -2.06 14.28
C ALA A 289 -5.61 -0.67 14.44
N LEU A 290 -5.48 0.06 13.33
CA LEU A 290 -5.00 1.45 13.28
C LEU A 290 -6.00 2.26 12.45
N ASP A 291 -6.86 3.05 13.08
CA ASP A 291 -7.91 3.84 12.43
C ASP A 291 -7.47 5.30 12.19
N ALA A 292 -8.01 5.93 11.15
CA ALA A 292 -7.68 7.31 10.75
C ALA A 292 -8.93 8.19 10.77
N PRO A 293 -9.28 8.79 11.94
CA PRO A 293 -10.49 9.59 12.09
C PRO A 293 -10.46 10.93 11.33
N GLU A 294 -9.28 11.42 10.95
CA GLU A 294 -9.09 12.65 10.17
C GLU A 294 -8.16 12.39 8.97
N SER A 295 -8.13 13.32 8.00
CA SER A 295 -7.19 13.25 6.88
C SER A 295 -5.75 13.41 7.40
N GLY A 296 -4.88 12.45 7.12
CA GLY A 296 -3.50 12.47 7.60
C GLY A 296 -2.72 11.20 7.25
N LEU A 297 -1.44 11.17 7.65
CA LEU A 297 -0.55 10.00 7.55
C LEU A 297 -0.44 9.32 8.92
N TYR A 298 -0.85 8.05 8.99
CA TYR A 298 -0.80 7.21 10.18
C TYR A 298 0.11 6.01 9.91
N ILE A 299 1.14 5.79 10.74
CA ILE A 299 2.10 4.69 10.59
C ILE A 299 2.28 3.99 11.93
N GLU A 300 2.09 2.67 11.97
CA GLU A 300 2.32 1.85 13.18
C GLU A 300 2.99 0.50 12.80
N PRO A 301 4.12 0.12 13.40
CA PRO A 301 4.96 0.92 14.29
C PRO A 301 5.92 1.84 13.51
N VAL A 302 6.25 2.98 14.11
CA VAL A 302 7.45 3.77 13.79
C VAL A 302 8.53 3.37 14.82
N ARG A 303 9.70 2.89 14.38
CA ARG A 303 10.72 2.31 15.27
C ARG A 303 11.23 3.37 16.26
N GLU A 304 10.95 3.24 17.56
CA GLU A 304 11.58 4.08 18.59
C GLU A 304 13.09 3.83 18.60
N ASN A 305 13.87 4.79 18.09
CA ASN A 305 15.30 4.82 18.27
C ASN A 305 15.58 5.63 19.54
N VAL A 306 16.43 5.10 20.43
CA VAL A 306 16.59 5.52 21.84
C VAL A 306 17.39 6.82 21.99
N SER A 307 17.18 7.80 21.12
CA SER A 307 17.96 9.04 21.08
C SER A 307 17.06 10.22 20.70
N ASP A 308 17.46 11.41 21.16
CA ASP A 308 16.75 12.70 21.08
C ASP A 308 16.54 13.25 19.64
N PHE A 309 16.27 12.39 18.66
CA PHE A 309 16.03 12.78 17.28
C PHE A 309 14.53 12.98 17.06
N THR A 310 14.15 14.14 16.54
CA THR A 310 12.76 14.45 16.18
C THR A 310 12.49 13.93 14.77
N LEU A 311 11.32 13.31 14.57
CA LEU A 311 10.82 12.90 13.25
C LEU A 311 10.41 14.16 12.46
N TYR A 312 11.05 14.44 11.32
CA TYR A 312 10.66 15.55 10.45
C TYR A 312 10.58 15.12 8.98
N TYR A 313 9.74 15.83 8.23
CA TYR A 313 9.59 15.67 6.78
C TYR A 313 10.52 16.65 6.07
N ASP A 314 11.50 16.13 5.35
CA ASP A 314 12.42 16.93 4.54
C ASP A 314 11.70 17.36 3.24
N THR A 315 11.50 18.67 3.09
CA THR A 315 10.79 19.23 1.93
C THR A 315 11.59 19.20 0.64
N ASP A 316 12.90 19.03 0.70
CA ASP A 316 13.79 19.00 -0.46
C ASP A 316 13.96 17.57 -0.97
N THR A 317 14.20 16.61 -0.07
CA THR A 317 14.40 15.19 -0.42
C THR A 317 13.12 14.37 -0.43
N LYS A 318 12.03 14.88 0.18
CA LYS A 318 10.74 14.20 0.35
C LYS A 318 10.78 12.98 1.28
N GLU A 319 11.81 12.83 2.11
CA GLU A 319 11.94 11.75 3.12
C GLU A 319 11.36 12.13 4.49
N ILE A 320 10.80 11.15 5.20
CA ILE A 320 10.55 11.24 6.65
C ILE A 320 11.74 10.60 7.35
N THR A 321 12.51 11.40 8.10
CA THR A 321 13.74 10.94 8.74
C THR A 321 13.86 11.42 10.20
N TYR A 322 14.77 10.80 10.95
CA TYR A 322 15.14 11.21 12.30
C TYR A 322 16.32 12.19 12.22
N GLY A 323 16.14 13.43 12.69
CA GLY A 323 17.23 14.42 12.80
C GLY A 323 17.47 14.83 14.25
N GLU A 324 18.72 15.18 14.58
CA GLU A 324 19.06 15.67 15.92
C GLU A 324 18.14 16.84 16.25
N THR A 325 17.57 16.82 17.46
CA THR A 325 16.82 17.99 17.94
C THR A 325 17.74 19.19 17.86
N LEU A 326 17.43 20.13 16.97
CA LEU A 326 17.96 21.48 17.06
C LEU A 326 17.36 22.04 18.35
N THR A 327 18.12 21.91 19.44
CA THR A 327 17.78 22.49 20.74
C THR A 327 17.90 24.00 20.60
N LEU A 328 16.79 24.66 20.25
CA LEU A 328 16.55 25.97 20.81
C LEU A 328 15.94 25.75 22.19
N PRO A 329 16.55 26.29 23.26
CA PRO A 329 16.05 26.08 24.60
C PRO A 329 14.69 26.78 24.75
N ASP A 330 13.76 25.98 25.26
CA ASP A 330 12.45 26.31 25.83
C ASP A 330 11.26 26.43 24.88
N GLY A 331 10.29 25.54 25.11
CA GLY A 331 9.17 25.30 24.23
C GLY A 331 8.15 26.43 24.19
N GLY A 332 7.63 26.67 22.98
CA GLY A 332 6.29 27.21 22.79
C GLY A 332 6.16 28.33 21.77
N VAL A 333 5.52 27.97 20.66
CA VAL A 333 4.72 28.79 19.72
C VAL A 333 5.50 29.49 18.60
N ASP A 334 5.28 28.94 17.40
CA ASP A 334 5.48 29.60 16.12
C ASP A 334 4.51 30.81 16.03
N VAL A 335 5.01 31.99 16.41
CA VAL A 335 4.28 33.25 16.21
C VAL A 335 4.85 33.89 14.95
N ALA A 336 4.01 33.88 13.92
CA ALA A 336 4.23 34.42 12.60
C ALA A 336 5.01 35.74 12.62
N SER A 337 5.90 35.88 11.62
CA SER A 337 6.74 37.04 11.34
C SER A 337 6.03 38.38 11.58
N GLY A 338 6.21 38.95 12.78
CA GLY A 338 5.91 40.33 13.11
C GLY A 338 7.18 41.18 12.94
N ALA A 339 7.09 42.23 12.14
CA ALA A 339 8.22 42.95 11.56
C ALA A 339 9.06 43.86 12.51
N CYS A 340 9.11 43.63 13.83
CA CYS A 340 9.90 44.45 14.76
C CYS A 340 10.58 43.64 15.88
N VAL A 341 11.84 43.96 16.19
CA VAL A 341 12.73 43.26 17.14
C VAL A 341 12.44 43.62 18.62
N SER A 342 11.18 43.70 19.08
CA SER A 342 10.91 44.12 20.48
C SER A 342 9.74 43.47 21.23
N ASP A 343 9.21 42.33 20.80
CA ASP A 343 8.12 41.69 21.53
C ASP A 343 8.66 40.70 22.59
N TYR A 344 8.37 40.93 23.87
CA TYR A 344 8.56 39.95 24.95
C TYR A 344 7.20 39.29 25.29
N LEU A 345 7.21 38.02 25.71
CA LEU A 345 5.98 37.30 26.07
C LEU A 345 5.47 37.78 27.44
N ARG A 346 4.23 38.29 27.51
CA ARG A 346 3.54 38.61 28.77
C ARG A 346 2.39 37.63 29.02
N TRP A 347 2.25 37.18 30.26
CA TRP A 347 1.12 36.37 30.68
C TRP A 347 -0.11 37.28 30.91
N ASN A 348 -1.16 37.13 30.10
CA ASN A 348 -2.37 37.97 30.22
C ASN A 348 -3.38 37.47 31.28
N GLY A 349 -3.04 36.41 32.01
CA GLY A 349 -3.92 35.72 32.96
C GLY A 349 -4.50 34.41 32.44
N THR A 350 -4.47 34.15 31.12
CA THR A 350 -4.99 32.91 30.50
C THR A 350 -4.07 32.31 29.43
N ALA A 351 -3.25 33.13 28.75
CA ALA A 351 -2.27 32.69 27.77
C ALA A 351 -1.06 33.63 27.73
N TRP A 352 0.07 33.11 27.20
CA TRP A 352 1.22 33.93 26.84
C TRP A 352 0.93 34.67 25.54
N VAL A 353 1.02 36.00 25.55
CA VAL A 353 0.77 36.87 24.39
C VAL A 353 1.97 37.79 24.17
N SER A 354 2.19 38.25 22.94
CA SER A 354 3.25 39.22 22.66
C SER A 354 2.92 40.58 23.33
N GLY A 355 3.90 41.14 24.02
CA GLY A 355 3.80 42.40 24.76
C GLY A 355 4.19 43.61 23.90
N GLY A 356 3.54 44.76 24.15
CA GLY A 356 3.89 46.05 23.55
C GLY A 356 5.04 46.77 24.27
N SER A 357 5.14 48.09 24.12
CA SER A 357 6.26 48.95 24.58
C SER A 357 6.51 49.07 26.10
N ASN A 358 5.72 48.40 26.94
CA ASN A 358 5.85 48.44 28.41
C ASN A 358 6.12 47.03 28.92
N VAL A 359 6.95 46.85 29.96
CA VAL A 359 7.33 45.54 30.53
C VAL A 359 6.57 45.28 31.83
N ALA A 360 5.67 44.30 31.88
CA ALA A 360 4.91 43.95 33.09
C ALA A 360 5.03 42.45 33.44
N LEU A 361 5.66 42.14 34.57
CA LEU A 361 5.98 40.77 35.00
C LEU A 361 5.54 40.53 36.45
N ALA A 362 4.75 39.46 36.67
CA ALA A 362 4.07 39.04 37.91
C ALA A 362 2.63 39.58 38.14
N CYS A 363 1.90 38.96 39.08
CA CYS A 363 0.48 39.22 39.32
C CYS A 363 0.23 40.66 39.80
N GLY A 364 -0.59 41.42 39.07
CA GLY A 364 -0.89 42.82 39.36
C GLY A 364 0.23 43.80 39.04
N ALA A 365 1.31 43.36 38.38
CA ALA A 365 2.36 44.25 37.88
C ALA A 365 1.84 45.09 36.71
N GLY A 366 2.04 46.41 36.79
CA GLY A 366 1.65 47.36 35.76
C GLY A 366 0.15 47.30 35.45
N GLY A 367 -0.69 47.52 36.47
CA GLY A 367 -2.14 47.39 36.33
C GLY A 367 -2.77 48.51 35.47
N THR A 368 -3.56 49.38 36.08
CA THR A 368 -4.21 50.47 35.34
C THR A 368 -3.23 51.63 35.10
N ASN A 369 -3.25 52.23 33.90
CA ASN A 369 -2.50 53.46 33.55
C ASN A 369 -0.97 53.37 33.63
N GLN A 370 -0.36 52.52 32.78
CA GLN A 370 1.09 52.55 32.53
C GLN A 370 1.44 53.62 31.47
N GLY A 371 2.43 54.46 31.78
CA GLY A 371 3.06 55.35 30.80
C GLY A 371 3.86 54.57 29.75
N SER A 372 4.12 55.20 28.59
CA SER A 372 4.91 54.59 27.52
C SER A 372 6.35 54.31 27.98
N GLY A 373 6.85 53.09 27.73
CA GLY A 373 8.21 52.66 28.09
C GLY A 373 8.37 52.24 29.55
N ALA A 374 7.28 52.07 30.31
CA ALA A 374 7.35 51.76 31.73
C ALA A 374 7.69 50.28 32.01
N VAL A 375 8.39 50.02 33.11
CA VAL A 375 8.83 48.68 33.56
C VAL A 375 8.26 48.40 34.96
N ALA A 376 7.48 47.33 35.11
CA ALA A 376 6.88 46.87 36.35
C ALA A 376 7.17 45.38 36.57
N VAL A 377 7.97 45.03 37.58
CA VAL A 377 8.40 43.65 37.85
C VAL A 377 8.23 43.33 39.33
N GLY A 378 7.25 42.49 39.68
CA GLY A 378 6.92 42.12 41.06
C GLY A 378 5.41 42.22 41.34
N LYS A 379 4.94 41.52 42.38
CA LYS A 379 3.52 41.51 42.73
C LYS A 379 3.06 42.92 43.10
N GLY A 380 2.05 43.45 42.39
CA GLY A 380 1.55 44.82 42.62
C GLY A 380 2.51 45.97 42.27
N ALA A 381 3.63 45.70 41.59
CA ALA A 381 4.54 46.75 41.14
C ALA A 381 3.86 47.66 40.10
N GLY A 382 3.91 48.99 40.25
CA GLY A 382 3.31 49.92 39.28
C GLY A 382 1.80 49.73 39.04
N ARG A 383 1.05 49.23 40.03
CA ARG A 383 -0.32 48.71 39.84
C ARG A 383 -1.34 49.76 39.37
N GLU A 384 -1.30 50.98 39.88
CA GLU A 384 -2.44 51.91 39.73
C GLU A 384 -2.18 53.13 38.84
N THR A 385 -0.96 53.68 38.81
CA THR A 385 -0.55 54.74 37.87
C THR A 385 0.98 54.82 37.85
N GLN A 386 1.58 54.54 36.69
CA GLN A 386 3.03 54.59 36.48
C GLN A 386 3.38 55.60 35.39
N GLY A 387 4.34 56.49 35.64
CA GLY A 387 4.79 57.49 34.67
C GLY A 387 5.52 56.90 33.47
N GLY A 388 5.68 57.68 32.40
CA GLY A 388 6.45 57.28 31.21
C GLY A 388 7.91 56.97 31.57
N SER A 389 8.47 55.90 30.99
CA SER A 389 9.83 55.40 31.26
C SER A 389 10.15 55.13 32.74
N ALA A 390 9.14 55.01 33.62
CA ALA A 390 9.35 54.73 35.04
C ALA A 390 9.63 53.24 35.28
N ILE A 391 10.44 52.95 36.31
CA ILE A 391 10.88 51.60 36.66
C ILE A 391 10.40 51.26 38.07
N ALA A 392 9.64 50.19 38.22
CA ALA A 392 9.15 49.64 39.48
C ALA A 392 9.52 48.16 39.59
N VAL A 393 10.41 47.81 40.52
CA VAL A 393 10.92 46.44 40.69
C VAL A 393 10.85 46.04 42.17
N GLY A 394 9.96 45.11 42.51
CA GLY A 394 9.69 44.65 43.88
C GLY A 394 8.20 44.52 44.20
N ASP A 395 7.86 43.82 45.29
CA ASP A 395 6.46 43.71 45.75
C ASP A 395 5.94 45.07 46.24
N SER A 396 4.84 45.55 45.67
CA SER A 396 4.27 46.89 45.84
C SER A 396 5.23 48.08 45.54
N ALA A 397 6.26 47.87 44.72
CA ALA A 397 7.14 48.96 44.29
C ALA A 397 6.39 49.92 43.35
N GLY A 398 6.42 51.23 43.60
CA GLY A 398 5.71 52.21 42.76
C GLY A 398 4.20 51.95 42.61
N GLU A 399 3.57 51.27 43.58
CA GLU A 399 2.20 50.72 43.46
C GLU A 399 1.15 51.77 43.06
N SER A 400 1.27 53.01 43.55
CA SER A 400 0.32 54.09 43.27
C SER A 400 1.00 55.45 43.04
N GLN A 401 0.69 56.11 41.92
CA GLN A 401 1.19 57.44 41.55
C GLN A 401 2.74 57.55 41.50
N GLN A 402 3.37 56.70 40.69
CA GLN A 402 4.78 56.84 40.36
C GLN A 402 4.98 57.89 39.25
N GLY A 403 5.87 58.85 39.47
CA GLY A 403 6.18 59.92 38.53
C GLY A 403 6.95 59.47 37.27
N GLU A 404 7.01 60.34 36.26
CA GLU A 404 7.76 60.11 35.02
C GLU A 404 9.27 59.95 35.29
N SER A 405 9.89 58.97 34.62
CA SER A 405 11.31 58.59 34.78
C SER A 405 11.74 58.30 36.23
N ALA A 406 10.79 58.00 37.12
CA ALA A 406 11.09 57.63 38.50
C ALA A 406 11.52 56.15 38.59
N VAL A 407 12.40 55.85 39.55
CA VAL A 407 12.94 54.50 39.77
C VAL A 407 12.59 54.07 41.19
N ALA A 408 11.89 52.94 41.34
CA ALA A 408 11.54 52.32 42.62
C ALA A 408 12.00 50.86 42.61
N VAL A 409 12.96 50.52 43.47
CA VAL A 409 13.54 49.16 43.53
C VAL A 409 13.57 48.67 44.98
N GLY A 410 12.70 47.73 45.34
CA GLY A 410 12.56 47.17 46.69
C GLY A 410 11.10 46.95 47.14
N ASN A 411 10.88 46.16 48.20
CA ASN A 411 9.53 45.93 48.75
C ASN A 411 8.95 47.24 49.33
N GLY A 412 7.84 47.71 48.78
CA GLY A 412 7.22 48.99 49.15
C GLY A 412 8.07 50.23 48.83
N ALA A 413 9.05 50.14 47.94
CA ALA A 413 9.82 51.30 47.49
C ALA A 413 8.95 52.22 46.61
N GLY A 414 8.91 53.52 46.91
CA GLY A 414 8.09 54.50 46.19
C GLY A 414 6.61 54.16 46.13
N GLN A 415 6.11 53.37 47.09
CA GLN A 415 4.79 52.70 47.03
C GLN A 415 3.62 53.65 46.77
N SER A 416 3.64 54.87 47.32
CA SER A 416 2.67 55.91 47.03
C SER A 416 3.31 57.29 46.86
N GLN A 417 2.90 58.04 45.84
CA GLN A 417 3.28 59.44 45.61
C GLN A 417 4.80 59.67 45.42
N GLN A 418 5.41 58.93 44.49
CA GLN A 418 6.81 59.16 44.10
C GLN A 418 6.88 60.24 43.01
N GLY A 419 7.63 61.31 43.23
CA GLY A 419 7.78 62.42 42.28
C GLY A 419 8.60 62.04 41.02
N ALA A 420 8.49 62.86 39.97
CA ALA A 420 9.25 62.66 38.73
C ALA A 420 10.77 62.73 38.96
N ASN A 421 11.53 61.93 38.20
CA ASN A 421 12.99 61.77 38.32
C ASN A 421 13.49 61.36 39.73
N ALA A 422 12.60 60.88 40.61
CA ALA A 422 12.98 60.44 41.94
C ALA A 422 13.45 58.97 41.93
N VAL A 423 14.43 58.65 42.77
CA VAL A 423 15.02 57.30 42.87
C VAL A 423 14.82 56.78 44.29
N ALA A 424 14.04 55.72 44.49
CA ALA A 424 13.89 54.98 45.74
C ALA A 424 14.52 53.60 45.58
N ILE A 425 15.52 53.29 46.39
CA ILE A 425 16.20 51.98 46.37
C ILE A 425 16.25 51.42 47.79
N GLY A 426 15.66 50.24 47.99
CA GLY A 426 15.58 49.53 49.27
C GLY A 426 14.16 49.43 49.84
N SER A 427 13.98 48.52 50.82
CA SER A 427 12.65 48.24 51.40
C SER A 427 12.10 49.49 52.11
N GLN A 428 10.87 49.88 51.79
CA GLN A 428 10.20 51.06 52.33
C GLN A 428 10.90 52.42 52.03
N ALA A 429 11.78 52.49 51.02
CA ALA A 429 12.36 53.74 50.55
C ALA A 429 11.29 54.62 49.89
N GLY A 430 11.06 55.84 50.38
CA GLY A 430 10.09 56.77 49.81
C GLY A 430 8.64 56.25 49.81
N ALA A 431 8.32 55.29 50.69
CA ALA A 431 7.11 54.47 50.59
C ALA A 431 5.81 55.28 50.58
N SER A 432 5.72 56.35 51.38
CA SER A 432 4.47 57.11 51.53
C SER A 432 4.48 58.44 50.76
N TYR A 433 5.68 58.98 50.51
CA TYR A 433 5.87 60.21 49.76
C TYR A 433 7.35 60.38 49.42
N GLN A 434 7.66 60.74 48.17
CA GLN A 434 9.01 61.12 47.77
C GLN A 434 8.97 62.33 46.84
N ALA A 435 9.65 63.41 47.23
CA ALA A 435 9.75 64.62 46.42
C ALA A 435 10.44 64.36 45.06
N ALA A 436 10.04 65.08 44.02
CA ALA A 436 10.67 65.00 42.69
C ALA A 436 12.18 65.34 42.75
N GLY A 437 12.99 64.64 41.95
CA GLY A 437 14.45 64.81 41.91
C GLY A 437 15.22 64.37 43.15
N SER A 438 14.56 63.70 44.11
CA SER A 438 15.21 63.16 45.31
C SER A 438 15.72 61.74 45.10
N ILE A 439 16.79 61.37 45.82
CA ILE A 439 17.31 60.00 45.87
C ILE A 439 17.15 59.51 47.32
N VAL A 440 16.44 58.41 47.53
CA VAL A 440 16.25 57.75 48.81
C VAL A 440 16.85 56.36 48.73
N ILE A 441 17.89 56.08 49.51
CA ILE A 441 18.47 54.74 49.65
C ILE A 441 18.20 54.26 51.07
N ASN A 442 17.42 53.20 51.22
CA ASN A 442 16.93 52.73 52.51
C ASN A 442 17.28 51.26 52.74
N ALA A 443 18.30 51.02 53.54
CA ALA A 443 18.70 49.68 53.96
C ALA A 443 18.21 49.34 55.37
N SER A 444 17.51 50.24 56.06
CA SER A 444 17.08 50.03 57.46
C SER A 444 15.84 49.15 57.59
N GLY A 445 15.08 48.97 56.50
CA GLY A 445 13.81 48.22 56.47
C GLY A 445 12.64 48.94 57.15
N LYS A 446 12.83 50.19 57.61
CA LYS A 446 11.79 51.07 58.15
C LYS A 446 11.54 52.22 57.19
N THR A 447 10.34 52.79 57.13
CA THR A 447 10.01 53.85 56.18
C THR A 447 10.92 55.08 56.28
N LEU A 448 11.51 55.47 55.15
CA LEU A 448 12.32 56.69 55.00
C LEU A 448 11.75 57.52 53.85
N ASN A 449 11.14 58.68 54.14
CA ASN A 449 10.50 59.54 53.14
C ASN A 449 11.33 60.81 52.88
N ALA A 450 11.35 61.30 51.63
CA ALA A 450 12.03 62.54 51.26
C ALA A 450 11.06 63.74 51.30
N ALA A 451 11.26 64.64 52.26
CA ALA A 451 10.44 65.84 52.41
C ALA A 451 10.78 66.98 51.42
N ALA A 452 11.95 66.93 50.78
CA ALA A 452 12.41 67.89 49.76
C ALA A 452 13.35 67.19 48.76
N SER A 453 13.77 67.89 47.69
CA SER A 453 14.78 67.37 46.76
C SER A 453 16.13 67.24 47.46
N GLY A 454 16.76 66.06 47.39
CA GLY A 454 18.03 65.78 48.06
C GLY A 454 18.33 64.27 48.14
N LEU A 455 19.51 63.93 48.67
CA LEU A 455 19.91 62.56 48.96
C LEU A 455 19.56 62.21 50.42
N TYR A 456 18.70 61.22 50.61
CA TYR A 456 18.31 60.67 51.91
C TYR A 456 18.83 59.24 52.00
N MET A 457 19.58 58.93 53.06
CA MET A 457 20.16 57.60 53.28
C MET A 457 19.96 57.17 54.73
N ASP A 458 19.41 55.96 54.94
CA ASP A 458 19.27 55.35 56.28
C ASP A 458 19.63 53.86 56.25
N PRO A 459 20.60 53.40 57.08
CA PRO A 459 21.54 54.19 57.88
C PRO A 459 22.76 54.67 57.06
N ILE A 460 23.36 55.82 57.40
CA ILE A 460 24.77 56.10 57.10
C ILE A 460 25.61 55.52 58.24
N ARG A 461 26.60 54.67 57.91
CA ARG A 461 27.41 53.97 58.91
C ARG A 461 28.14 54.96 59.81
N LYS A 462 27.85 54.93 61.12
CA LYS A 462 28.52 55.75 62.15
C LYS A 462 29.68 54.96 62.77
N SER A 463 30.91 55.17 62.29
CA SER A 463 32.09 54.55 62.90
C SER A 463 32.54 55.35 64.12
N GLY A 464 32.12 54.98 65.34
CA GLY A 464 32.79 55.34 66.61
C GLY A 464 33.00 56.81 67.03
N TYR A 465 32.82 57.82 66.17
CA TYR A 465 33.18 59.22 66.45
C TYR A 465 31.98 60.03 66.99
N THR A 466 32.23 60.87 67.98
CA THR A 466 31.21 61.63 68.72
C THR A 466 30.88 63.00 68.12
N ASN A 467 31.67 63.51 67.17
CA ASN A 467 31.51 64.85 66.58
C ASN A 467 31.76 64.90 65.05
N GLY A 468 31.53 63.79 64.35
CA GLY A 468 31.95 63.63 62.96
C GLY A 468 31.27 64.57 61.96
N VAL A 469 32.06 65.11 61.04
CA VAL A 469 31.58 65.81 59.85
C VAL A 469 31.43 64.77 58.73
N LEU A 470 30.42 64.96 57.87
CA LEU A 470 30.20 64.08 56.72
C LEU A 470 31.30 64.33 55.69
N TYR A 471 32.09 63.31 55.35
CA TYR A 471 33.08 63.41 54.29
C TYR A 471 33.02 62.18 53.37
N TYR A 472 33.41 62.39 52.12
CA TYR A 472 33.61 61.31 51.17
C TYR A 472 35.05 60.81 51.32
N ASP A 473 35.21 59.58 51.83
CA ASP A 473 36.51 58.94 51.87
C ASP A 473 36.87 58.47 50.46
N ALA A 474 37.80 59.16 49.79
CA ALA A 474 38.24 58.82 48.44
C ALA A 474 38.90 57.43 48.34
N THR A 475 39.33 56.85 49.46
CA THR A 475 39.99 55.53 49.53
C THR A 475 38.96 54.41 49.59
N THR A 476 38.00 54.50 50.51
CA THR A 476 36.93 53.48 50.64
C THR A 476 35.74 53.76 49.73
N ARG A 477 35.69 54.95 49.13
CA ARG A 477 34.57 55.49 48.34
C ARG A 477 33.26 55.56 49.14
N GLU A 478 33.33 55.54 50.47
CA GLU A 478 32.17 55.62 51.38
C GLU A 478 31.90 57.07 51.80
N ILE A 479 30.63 57.45 51.85
CA ILE A 479 30.19 58.66 52.57
C ILE A 479 30.04 58.27 54.04
N THR A 480 30.92 58.76 54.92
CA THR A 480 30.94 58.41 56.34
C THR A 480 31.26 59.62 57.22
N TYR A 481 31.21 59.44 58.55
CA TYR A 481 31.55 60.46 59.54
C TYR A 481 33.01 60.35 59.97
N GLY A 482 33.76 61.46 60.01
CA GLY A 482 35.16 61.49 60.47
C GLY A 482 35.60 62.81 61.13
N ASP A 483 36.83 62.81 61.68
CA ASP A 483 37.43 63.93 62.40
C ASP A 483 38.04 64.99 61.44
N PRO A 484 37.99 66.30 61.75
CA PRO A 484 38.55 67.35 60.89
C PRO A 484 40.09 67.31 60.86
N ILE A 485 40.69 67.21 59.66
CA ILE A 485 42.14 67.33 59.47
C ILE A 485 42.49 68.81 59.24
N VAL A 486 43.34 69.37 60.11
CA VAL A 486 44.00 70.67 59.95
C VAL A 486 45.49 70.41 59.67
N PRO A 487 46.07 71.01 58.61
CA PRO A 487 47.43 71.55 58.77
C PRO A 487 47.59 72.97 58.19
N GLU A 488 48.53 73.68 58.78
CA GLU A 488 48.81 75.12 58.68
C GLU A 488 49.49 75.56 57.36
N GLU A 489 49.28 76.86 57.06
CA GLU A 489 49.91 77.76 56.08
C GLU A 489 49.52 77.70 54.59
N GLY A 490 48.76 78.73 54.14
CA GLY A 490 48.82 79.24 52.76
C GLY A 490 47.51 79.47 51.98
N GLY A 491 46.76 80.54 52.31
CA GLY A 491 45.97 81.33 51.34
C GLY A 491 44.59 80.81 50.89
N GLY A 492 43.52 81.25 51.55
CA GLY A 492 42.14 81.22 51.03
C GLY A 492 41.60 82.64 50.87
N LEU A 493 41.49 83.11 49.63
CA LEU A 493 41.07 84.46 49.25
C LEU A 493 39.54 84.60 49.17
N ASP A 494 39.02 85.68 49.77
CA ASP A 494 37.70 86.25 49.56
C ASP A 494 37.74 87.21 48.35
N VAL A 495 36.86 87.07 47.36
CA VAL A 495 36.70 88.02 46.24
C VAL A 495 35.22 88.22 45.89
N GLY A 496 34.80 89.48 45.96
CA GLY A 496 33.42 89.96 45.92
C GLY A 496 32.72 90.02 44.55
N SER A 497 31.45 90.43 44.61
CA SER A 497 30.37 90.35 43.60
C SER A 497 30.66 90.96 42.23
N GLY A 498 30.61 90.14 41.16
CA GLY A 498 30.45 90.57 39.76
C GLY A 498 28.98 90.79 39.39
N THR A 499 28.71 91.62 38.37
CA THR A 499 27.37 92.20 38.06
C THR A 499 26.54 91.50 36.98
N CYS A 500 26.91 90.30 36.49
CA CYS A 500 26.10 89.48 35.56
C CYS A 500 26.28 87.98 35.86
N VAL A 501 25.25 87.16 35.60
CA VAL A 501 25.25 85.70 35.88
C VAL A 501 26.10 84.88 34.89
N SER A 502 26.65 85.51 33.84
CA SER A 502 27.45 84.87 32.80
C SER A 502 28.92 85.29 32.77
N ASP A 503 29.39 86.07 33.74
CA ASP A 503 30.81 86.41 33.81
C ASP A 503 31.61 85.20 34.33
N TYR A 504 32.55 84.69 33.54
CA TYR A 504 33.51 83.69 33.99
C TYR A 504 34.77 84.38 34.53
N LEU A 505 35.44 83.78 35.52
CA LEU A 505 36.69 84.29 36.06
C LEU A 505 37.84 83.97 35.10
N ARG A 506 38.51 84.99 34.58
CA ARG A 506 39.75 84.82 33.81
C ARG A 506 40.93 85.36 34.60
N TRP A 507 42.06 84.66 34.49
CA TRP A 507 43.33 85.14 35.04
C TRP A 507 43.93 86.17 34.07
N ASN A 508 44.09 87.42 34.49
CA ASN A 508 44.65 88.48 33.63
C ASN A 508 46.19 88.58 33.70
N GLY A 509 46.85 87.64 34.37
CA GLY A 509 48.28 87.63 34.63
C GLY A 509 48.68 88.00 36.06
N THR A 510 47.83 88.69 36.82
CA THR A 510 48.11 89.06 38.22
C THR A 510 46.95 88.85 39.20
N ALA A 511 45.72 88.76 38.71
CA ALA A 511 44.54 88.45 39.52
C ALA A 511 43.47 87.72 38.70
N TRP A 512 42.59 86.99 39.41
CA TRP A 512 41.34 86.49 38.85
C TRP A 512 40.35 87.66 38.74
N VAL A 513 39.88 87.95 37.53
CA VAL A 513 38.93 89.04 37.20
C VAL A 513 37.74 88.50 36.40
N SER A 514 36.59 89.17 36.41
CA SER A 514 35.43 88.78 35.58
C SER A 514 35.68 89.08 34.08
N GLY A 515 35.32 88.16 33.19
CA GLY A 515 35.55 88.22 31.74
C GLY A 515 34.43 88.91 30.92
N GLY A 516 34.71 89.24 29.64
CA GLY A 516 33.77 89.84 28.66
C GLY A 516 33.32 88.86 27.55
N SER A 517 33.02 89.35 26.33
CA SER A 517 32.45 88.55 25.21
C SER A 517 33.36 87.47 24.61
N ASN A 518 34.69 87.58 24.80
CA ASN A 518 35.66 86.60 24.35
C ASN A 518 35.92 85.60 25.49
N VAL A 519 36.13 84.31 25.17
CA VAL A 519 36.43 83.26 26.15
C VAL A 519 37.91 82.89 26.10
N ALA A 520 38.67 83.24 27.14
CA ALA A 520 40.11 82.94 27.28
C ALA A 520 40.38 82.18 28.59
N LEU A 521 40.79 80.91 28.49
CA LEU A 521 41.04 80.02 29.63
C LEU A 521 42.41 79.32 29.48
N ALA A 522 43.22 79.35 30.55
CA ALA A 522 44.64 78.95 30.64
C ALA A 522 45.68 80.05 30.30
N CYS A 523 46.95 79.82 30.66
CA CYS A 523 48.03 80.81 30.55
C CYS A 523 48.37 81.10 29.07
N GLY A 524 48.49 82.38 28.69
CA GLY A 524 48.86 82.79 27.32
C GLY A 524 47.73 82.76 26.28
N ALA A 525 46.58 82.15 26.58
CA ALA A 525 45.42 82.08 25.68
C ALA A 525 44.90 83.48 25.30
N GLY A 526 44.78 83.76 24.00
CA GLY A 526 44.18 85.01 23.50
C GLY A 526 44.93 86.28 23.87
N SER A 527 46.24 86.18 24.11
CA SER A 527 47.04 87.23 24.77
C SER A 527 47.25 88.51 23.95
N THR A 528 47.08 88.49 22.62
CA THR A 528 47.09 89.70 21.76
C THR A 528 46.08 89.61 20.60
N ASP A 529 45.32 90.68 20.37
CA ASP A 529 44.38 90.92 19.24
C ASP A 529 43.37 89.79 18.91
N GLN A 530 42.40 89.57 19.80
CA GLN A 530 41.23 88.71 19.55
C GLN A 530 40.11 89.46 18.83
N GLY A 531 39.64 88.92 17.69
CA GLY A 531 38.41 89.36 17.02
C GLY A 531 37.15 89.10 17.85
N ASP A 532 36.08 89.83 17.54
CA ASP A 532 34.80 89.71 18.25
C ASP A 532 34.22 88.28 18.12
N GLY A 533 33.83 87.68 19.26
CA GLY A 533 33.29 86.32 19.32
C GLY A 533 34.32 85.19 19.21
N ALA A 534 35.62 85.47 19.33
CA ALA A 534 36.66 84.44 19.29
C ALA A 534 36.73 83.61 20.59
N VAL A 535 37.07 82.32 20.45
CA VAL A 535 37.23 81.37 21.57
C VAL A 535 38.67 80.86 21.59
N ALA A 536 39.38 81.04 22.71
CA ALA A 536 40.75 80.54 22.93
C ALA A 536 40.85 79.80 24.27
N ILE A 537 41.01 78.48 24.24
CA ILE A 537 41.04 77.66 25.45
C ILE A 537 42.22 76.68 25.36
N GLY A 538 43.21 76.82 26.23
CA GLY A 538 44.48 76.07 26.20
C GLY A 538 45.70 76.98 26.35
N GLN A 539 46.83 76.44 26.79
CA GLN A 539 48.06 77.24 26.95
C GLN A 539 48.51 77.80 25.58
N ASP A 540 48.73 79.12 25.48
CA ASP A 540 49.19 79.80 24.27
C ASP A 540 48.29 79.65 23.01
N ALA A 541 47.02 79.24 23.21
CA ALA A 541 46.00 79.16 22.14
C ALA A 541 45.64 80.56 21.60
N GLY A 542 45.66 80.75 20.27
CA GLY A 542 45.24 82.00 19.62
C GLY A 542 46.07 83.23 20.04
N THR A 543 47.38 83.06 20.27
CA THR A 543 48.24 84.04 20.94
C THR A 543 48.45 85.36 20.19
N SER A 544 48.46 85.40 18.84
CA SER A 544 48.91 86.61 18.10
C SER A 544 48.10 87.08 16.88
N SER A 545 46.86 86.62 16.68
CA SER A 545 45.74 87.35 16.01
C SER A 545 44.62 86.37 15.61
N GLN A 546 43.46 86.49 16.26
CA GLN A 546 42.28 85.69 15.91
C GLN A 546 41.30 86.50 15.05
N GLY A 547 40.91 85.96 13.89
CA GLY A 547 39.82 86.54 13.08
C GLY A 547 38.47 86.51 13.79
N VAL A 548 37.51 87.30 13.30
CA VAL A 548 36.12 87.33 13.83
C VAL A 548 35.52 85.91 13.79
N GLY A 549 35.01 85.44 14.94
CA GLY A 549 34.39 84.12 15.09
C GLY A 549 35.32 82.90 15.00
N ALA A 550 36.65 83.08 15.13
CA ALA A 550 37.60 81.96 15.11
C ALA A 550 37.57 81.14 16.43
N VAL A 551 37.85 79.83 16.32
CA VAL A 551 37.89 78.90 17.46
C VAL A 551 39.28 78.27 17.56
N ALA A 552 39.94 78.41 18.70
CA ALA A 552 41.20 77.76 19.07
C ALA A 552 41.04 77.01 20.40
N LEU A 553 41.18 75.68 20.38
CA LEU A 553 41.00 74.83 21.56
C LEU A 553 42.13 73.78 21.63
N GLY A 554 43.10 73.95 22.53
CA GLY A 554 44.30 73.11 22.66
C GLY A 554 45.56 73.94 22.94
N GLN A 555 46.65 73.32 23.40
CA GLN A 555 47.93 74.02 23.58
C GLN A 555 48.48 74.47 22.21
N ASP A 556 48.90 75.73 22.07
CA ASP A 556 49.44 76.33 20.83
C ASP A 556 48.50 76.29 19.59
N ALA A 557 47.22 75.95 19.79
CA ALA A 557 46.21 75.92 18.73
C ALA A 557 46.01 77.31 18.12
N GLY A 558 46.15 77.45 16.80
CA GLY A 558 45.96 78.72 16.08
C GLY A 558 46.88 79.86 16.53
N SER A 559 48.09 79.56 17.03
CA SER A 559 48.92 80.50 17.80
C SER A 559 49.29 81.80 17.07
N THR A 560 49.54 81.79 15.75
CA THR A 560 50.17 82.96 15.10
C THR A 560 49.45 83.65 13.93
N SER A 561 48.32 83.14 13.40
CA SER A 561 47.36 83.88 12.54
C SER A 561 46.17 83.00 12.11
N GLN A 562 44.96 83.26 12.60
CA GLN A 562 43.73 82.58 12.15
C GLN A 562 42.87 83.48 11.25
N GLY A 563 42.47 82.97 10.07
CA GLY A 563 41.51 83.64 9.18
C GLY A 563 40.10 83.76 9.78
N VAL A 564 39.23 84.57 9.15
CA VAL A 564 37.82 84.74 9.56
C VAL A 564 37.10 83.38 9.52
N GLY A 565 36.48 82.99 10.64
CA GLY A 565 35.72 81.74 10.79
C GLY A 565 36.54 80.44 10.78
N ALA A 566 37.86 80.50 10.98
CA ALA A 566 38.71 79.29 11.04
C ALA A 566 38.51 78.51 12.35
N VAL A 567 38.65 77.18 12.28
CA VAL A 567 38.53 76.26 13.44
C VAL A 567 39.83 75.49 13.63
N ALA A 568 40.46 75.62 14.79
CA ALA A 568 41.63 74.86 15.24
C ALA A 568 41.34 74.17 16.58
N ILE A 569 41.31 72.84 16.60
CA ILE A 569 41.02 72.05 17.81
C ILE A 569 42.04 70.92 17.95
N GLY A 570 42.93 70.98 18.95
CA GLY A 570 44.03 70.04 19.18
C GLY A 570 45.34 70.77 19.52
N GLN A 571 46.32 70.06 20.09
CA GLN A 571 47.65 70.62 20.34
C GLN A 571 48.34 70.96 18.99
N ASP A 572 48.90 72.17 18.85
CA ASP A 572 49.59 72.66 17.65
C ASP A 572 48.72 72.70 16.35
N ALA A 573 47.40 72.51 16.47
CA ALA A 573 46.47 72.55 15.35
C ALA A 573 46.44 73.96 14.72
N GLY A 574 46.71 74.06 13.41
CA GLY A 574 46.69 75.35 12.71
C GLY A 574 47.68 76.39 13.23
N SER A 575 48.77 75.96 13.88
CA SER A 575 49.65 76.81 14.70
C SER A 575 50.20 78.06 13.98
N THR A 576 50.57 77.99 12.69
CA THR A 576 51.37 79.07 12.08
C THR A 576 50.79 79.86 10.90
N SER A 577 49.70 79.44 10.23
CA SER A 577 48.88 80.27 9.29
C SER A 577 47.66 79.50 8.75
N GLN A 578 46.45 79.89 9.16
CA GLN A 578 45.19 79.33 8.64
C GLN A 578 44.45 80.30 7.71
N GLY A 579 44.04 79.83 6.53
CA GLY A 579 43.19 80.58 5.58
C GLY A 579 41.76 80.79 6.10
N GLY A 580 40.98 81.66 5.43
CA GLY A 580 39.58 81.88 5.78
C GLY A 580 38.74 80.59 5.69
N ALA A 581 37.86 80.37 6.67
CA ALA A 581 36.96 79.21 6.77
C ALA A 581 37.63 77.81 6.73
N SER A 582 38.93 77.68 7.05
CA SER A 582 39.61 76.38 7.13
C SER A 582 39.29 75.64 8.44
N VAL A 583 39.35 74.30 8.40
CA VAL A 583 39.12 73.42 9.55
C VAL A 583 40.35 72.55 9.82
N ALA A 584 40.93 72.66 11.01
CA ALA A 584 41.98 71.81 11.54
C ALA A 584 41.56 71.18 12.88
N ILE A 585 41.39 69.86 12.93
CA ILE A 585 40.96 69.14 14.14
C ILE A 585 41.88 67.92 14.37
N GLY A 586 42.71 67.95 15.41
CA GLY A 586 43.69 66.93 15.75
C GLY A 586 45.06 67.52 16.11
N GLN A 587 45.91 66.75 16.80
CA GLN A 587 47.28 67.17 17.11
C GLN A 587 48.08 67.39 15.80
N ASP A 588 48.75 68.54 15.65
CA ASP A 588 49.52 68.95 14.45
C ASP A 588 48.71 69.04 13.14
N ALA A 589 47.36 69.00 13.20
CA ALA A 589 46.52 69.12 12.01
C ALA A 589 46.68 70.51 11.37
N GLY A 590 46.99 70.58 10.07
CA GLY A 590 47.12 71.84 9.35
C GLY A 590 48.20 72.80 9.87
N SER A 591 49.21 72.28 10.59
CA SER A 591 50.13 73.06 11.44
C SER A 591 50.85 74.24 10.73
N THR A 592 51.24 74.10 9.46
CA THR A 592 52.19 75.07 8.84
C THR A 592 51.81 75.79 7.53
N SER A 593 50.57 75.65 7.02
CA SER A 593 49.91 76.58 6.05
C SER A 593 48.71 75.90 5.40
N GLN A 594 47.49 76.25 5.83
CA GLN A 594 46.26 75.84 5.16
C GLN A 594 45.74 76.97 4.26
N ALA A 595 45.55 76.69 2.97
CA ALA A 595 44.89 77.63 2.07
C ALA A 595 43.37 77.74 2.34
N GLU A 596 42.70 78.74 1.74
CA GLU A 596 41.27 79.02 1.92
C GLU A 596 40.39 77.76 1.72
N SER A 597 39.45 77.52 2.65
CA SER A 597 38.50 76.38 2.65
C SER A 597 39.13 74.97 2.65
N GLY A 598 40.36 74.79 3.15
CA GLY A 598 40.97 73.47 3.37
C GLY A 598 40.40 72.75 4.60
N VAL A 599 40.30 71.41 4.54
CA VAL A 599 39.84 70.56 5.66
C VAL A 599 40.92 69.57 6.06
N ALA A 600 41.38 69.61 7.31
CA ALA A 600 42.29 68.64 7.91
C ALA A 600 41.71 68.13 9.23
N ILE A 601 41.40 66.84 9.30
CA ILE A 601 40.83 66.22 10.50
C ILE A 601 41.57 64.89 10.77
N GLY A 602 42.30 64.82 11.88
CA GLY A 602 43.19 63.73 12.26
C GLY A 602 44.56 64.22 12.72
N SER A 603 45.29 63.42 13.49
CA SER A 603 46.66 63.76 13.93
C SER A 603 47.61 63.86 12.73
N ALA A 604 48.36 64.96 12.60
CA ALA A 604 49.23 65.29 11.46
C ALA A 604 48.52 65.27 10.08
N ALA A 605 47.19 65.42 10.04
CA ALA A 605 46.46 65.54 8.78
C ALA A 605 46.79 66.90 8.13
N GLY A 606 47.20 66.90 6.86
CA GLY A 606 47.51 68.14 6.14
C GLY A 606 48.58 69.02 6.80
N GLU A 607 49.49 68.42 7.59
CA GLU A 607 50.45 69.08 8.49
C GLU A 607 51.24 70.22 7.82
N THR A 608 51.62 70.05 6.54
CA THR A 608 52.35 71.06 5.77
C THR A 608 51.78 71.24 4.34
N ASN A 609 51.59 72.48 3.89
CA ASN A 609 51.26 72.87 2.50
C ASN A 609 49.97 72.29 1.87
N GLN A 610 48.80 72.49 2.49
CA GLN A 610 47.52 72.21 1.82
C GLN A 610 47.14 73.33 0.83
N LYS A 611 46.90 72.96 -0.44
CA LYS A 611 46.41 73.87 -1.49
C LYS A 611 44.89 74.13 -1.37
N PRO A 612 44.33 75.18 -2.01
CA PRO A 612 42.91 75.49 -1.90
C PRO A 612 42.00 74.30 -2.24
N PHE A 613 40.93 74.13 -1.45
CA PHE A 613 39.90 73.07 -1.57
C PHE A 613 40.36 71.62 -1.36
N ALA A 614 41.53 71.39 -0.75
CA ALA A 614 41.99 70.05 -0.42
C ALA A 614 41.33 69.48 0.84
N VAL A 615 41.08 68.16 0.86
CA VAL A 615 40.46 67.44 1.99
C VAL A 615 41.38 66.33 2.49
N SER A 616 41.81 66.42 3.75
CA SER A 616 42.53 65.37 4.50
C SER A 616 41.70 64.90 5.69
N LEU A 617 41.31 63.63 5.69
CA LEU A 617 40.57 63.01 6.80
C LEU A 617 41.23 61.68 7.21
N GLY A 618 41.85 61.64 8.39
CA GLY A 618 42.60 60.50 8.93
C GLY A 618 44.00 60.89 9.42
N ALA A 619 44.58 60.12 10.34
CA ALA A 619 45.92 60.41 10.84
C ALA A 619 46.98 60.26 9.73
N GLU A 620 47.86 61.25 9.61
CA GLU A 620 48.90 61.39 8.57
C GLU A 620 48.34 61.47 7.12
N ALA A 621 47.05 61.77 6.93
CA ALA A 621 46.44 61.92 5.61
C ALA A 621 46.89 63.25 4.95
N GLY A 622 47.42 63.20 3.73
CA GLY A 622 47.89 64.39 3.02
C GLY A 622 49.00 65.17 3.72
N GLN A 623 49.83 64.50 4.54
CA GLN A 623 50.73 65.11 5.53
C GLN A 623 51.68 66.18 4.96
N THR A 624 52.30 65.95 3.80
CA THR A 624 53.47 66.76 3.39
C THR A 624 53.35 67.57 2.08
N THR A 625 52.39 67.28 1.18
CA THR A 625 52.01 68.13 0.02
C THR A 625 50.75 67.56 -0.66
N GLN A 626 49.64 68.32 -0.67
CA GLN A 626 48.45 67.98 -1.44
C GLN A 626 48.30 68.83 -2.71
N GLY A 627 47.90 68.17 -3.81
CA GLY A 627 47.49 68.84 -5.05
C GLY A 627 46.21 69.66 -4.86
N GLN A 628 46.01 70.67 -5.71
CA GLN A 628 44.74 71.41 -5.74
C GLN A 628 43.58 70.45 -6.03
N ASN A 629 42.47 70.57 -5.28
CA ASN A 629 41.31 69.66 -5.29
C ASN A 629 41.64 68.19 -4.93
N GLY A 630 42.75 67.93 -4.23
CA GLY A 630 43.12 66.59 -3.77
C GLY A 630 42.21 66.11 -2.63
N VAL A 631 41.84 64.83 -2.67
CA VAL A 631 41.09 64.16 -1.59
C VAL A 631 41.92 63.02 -1.04
N ALA A 632 42.20 63.04 0.26
CA ALA A 632 42.87 61.97 1.00
C ALA A 632 42.02 61.57 2.21
N LEU A 633 41.48 60.34 2.20
CA LEU A 633 40.61 59.83 3.25
C LEU A 633 41.12 58.47 3.74
N GLY A 634 41.62 58.39 4.97
CA GLY A 634 42.18 57.18 5.60
C GLY A 634 43.59 57.37 6.17
N TYR A 635 44.04 56.43 7.01
CA TYR A 635 45.39 56.47 7.61
C TYR A 635 46.48 56.43 6.52
N ARG A 636 47.34 57.46 6.48
CA ARG A 636 48.39 57.66 5.45
C ARG A 636 47.90 57.70 4.00
N ALA A 637 46.63 58.03 3.76
CA ALA A 637 46.15 58.28 2.39
C ALA A 637 46.80 59.55 1.83
N GLY A 638 47.33 59.50 0.60
CA GLY A 638 47.97 60.65 -0.05
C GLY A 638 49.12 61.27 0.75
N ASN A 639 49.82 60.49 1.58
CA ASN A 639 50.71 60.98 2.64
C ASN A 639 51.83 61.93 2.13
N SER A 640 52.40 61.68 0.95
CA SER A 640 53.37 62.57 0.30
C SER A 640 53.14 62.72 -1.21
N ASP A 641 53.22 63.96 -1.71
CA ASP A 641 53.17 64.34 -3.13
C ASP A 641 51.92 63.86 -3.90
N GLN A 642 50.72 64.27 -3.46
CA GLN A 642 49.49 63.99 -4.21
C GLN A 642 49.35 64.92 -5.43
N GLY A 643 49.08 64.35 -6.61
CA GLY A 643 48.84 65.11 -7.84
C GLY A 643 47.56 65.96 -7.83
N ILE A 644 47.45 66.88 -8.78
CA ILE A 644 46.24 67.74 -8.94
C ILE A 644 45.04 66.86 -9.32
N ASN A 645 43.87 67.12 -8.72
CA ASN A 645 42.63 66.34 -8.89
C ASN A 645 42.75 64.83 -8.57
N ALA A 646 43.73 64.42 -7.76
CA ALA A 646 43.89 63.02 -7.38
C ALA A 646 43.05 62.66 -6.14
N ILE A 647 42.52 61.44 -6.12
CA ILE A 647 41.65 60.93 -5.06
C ILE A 647 42.28 59.68 -4.45
N ALA A 648 42.58 59.70 -3.15
CA ALA A 648 43.09 58.58 -2.37
C ALA A 648 42.13 58.23 -1.24
N ILE A 649 41.56 57.02 -1.25
CA ILE A 649 40.58 56.57 -0.26
C ILE A 649 41.03 55.21 0.29
N GLY A 650 41.23 55.13 1.61
CA GLY A 650 41.59 53.92 2.35
C GLY A 650 43.03 53.89 2.88
N TYR A 651 43.37 52.82 3.60
CA TYR A 651 44.66 52.67 4.29
C TYR A 651 45.82 52.72 3.27
N ARG A 652 46.73 53.69 3.39
CA ARG A 652 47.90 53.89 2.50
C ARG A 652 47.54 53.95 0.99
N ALA A 653 46.37 54.48 0.64
CA ALA A 653 46.02 54.76 -0.76
C ALA A 653 46.84 55.95 -1.27
N GLY A 654 47.53 55.81 -2.40
CA GLY A 654 48.40 56.85 -2.95
C GLY A 654 49.44 57.37 -1.96
N GLU A 655 49.96 56.52 -1.06
CA GLU A 655 50.84 56.87 0.06
C GLU A 655 52.02 57.77 -0.38
N THR A 656 52.60 57.51 -1.56
CA THR A 656 53.66 58.36 -2.13
C THR A 656 53.45 58.57 -3.63
N LYS A 657 53.63 59.80 -4.12
CA LYS A 657 53.72 60.16 -5.55
C LYS A 657 52.49 59.81 -6.40
N GLN A 658 51.29 60.07 -5.88
CA GLN A 658 50.08 59.79 -6.64
C GLN A 658 50.00 60.68 -7.90
N SER A 659 49.88 60.06 -9.08
CA SER A 659 49.78 60.77 -10.36
C SER A 659 48.58 61.74 -10.43
N THR A 660 48.76 62.89 -11.11
CA THR A 660 47.68 63.84 -11.43
C THR A 660 46.48 63.12 -12.06
N GLY A 661 45.27 63.42 -11.59
CA GLY A 661 44.01 62.87 -12.13
C GLY A 661 43.80 61.37 -11.88
N SER A 662 44.53 60.75 -10.95
CA SER A 662 44.34 59.34 -10.61
C SER A 662 43.40 59.12 -9.42
N ILE A 663 42.71 57.98 -9.42
CA ILE A 663 41.86 57.51 -8.32
C ILE A 663 42.50 56.25 -7.74
N SER A 664 42.73 56.23 -6.43
CA SER A 664 43.29 55.08 -5.71
C SER A 664 42.38 54.72 -4.54
N ILE A 665 41.79 53.53 -4.57
CA ILE A 665 40.93 52.99 -3.50
C ILE A 665 41.60 51.74 -2.93
N ASN A 666 41.92 51.74 -1.63
CA ASN A 666 42.73 50.70 -1.01
C ASN A 666 42.16 50.16 0.29
N ALA A 667 41.82 48.87 0.29
CA ALA A 667 41.42 48.11 1.47
C ALA A 667 42.33 46.88 1.71
N SER A 668 43.46 46.76 0.99
CA SER A 668 44.34 45.59 1.02
C SER A 668 45.28 45.52 2.22
N GLY A 669 45.42 46.61 2.98
CA GLY A 669 46.40 46.72 4.06
C GLY A 669 47.85 46.96 3.60
N LEU A 670 48.14 46.92 2.29
CA LEU A 670 49.45 47.26 1.70
C LEU A 670 49.35 48.54 0.87
N ALA A 671 50.44 49.29 0.67
CA ALA A 671 50.41 50.56 -0.07
C ALA A 671 50.00 50.37 -1.54
N LEU A 672 49.14 51.27 -2.06
CA LEU A 672 48.71 51.29 -3.46
C LEU A 672 49.11 52.63 -4.10
N ASN A 673 50.21 52.64 -4.85
CA ASN A 673 50.79 53.87 -5.42
C ASN A 673 50.64 53.90 -6.95
N PRO A 674 49.72 54.74 -7.49
CA PRO A 674 49.56 54.96 -8.93
C PRO A 674 50.81 55.54 -9.58
N THR A 675 51.34 54.91 -10.63
CA THR A 675 52.48 55.43 -11.43
C THR A 675 52.06 56.16 -12.70
N SER A 676 50.78 56.09 -13.08
CA SER A 676 50.20 56.77 -14.25
C SER A 676 48.74 57.18 -13.99
N GLN A 677 48.15 58.01 -14.86
CA GLN A 677 46.73 58.38 -14.76
C GLN A 677 45.84 57.12 -14.88
N GLY A 678 44.91 56.93 -13.95
CA GLY A 678 44.03 55.76 -13.94
C GLY A 678 43.29 55.56 -12.63
N CYS A 679 42.43 54.54 -12.61
CA CYS A 679 41.71 54.06 -11.42
C CYS A 679 42.38 52.78 -10.91
N TYR A 680 42.83 52.79 -9.66
CA TYR A 680 43.54 51.69 -9.01
C TYR A 680 42.72 51.23 -7.81
N ILE A 681 42.36 49.95 -7.76
CA ILE A 681 41.55 49.35 -6.68
C ILE A 681 42.24 48.09 -6.16
N SER A 682 42.48 47.99 -4.86
CA SER A 682 43.08 46.80 -4.23
C SER A 682 42.46 46.50 -2.86
N PRO A 683 41.97 45.26 -2.60
CA PRO A 683 41.83 44.15 -3.53
C PRO A 683 40.55 44.26 -4.39
N VAL A 684 40.50 43.56 -5.53
CA VAL A 684 39.25 43.17 -6.21
C VAL A 684 39.03 41.68 -5.94
N ARG A 685 37.89 41.30 -5.36
CA ARG A 685 37.61 39.94 -4.89
C ARG A 685 37.57 38.94 -6.05
N ASN A 686 38.50 37.98 -6.11
CA ASN A 686 38.50 36.87 -7.07
C ASN A 686 37.89 35.61 -6.42
N ILE A 687 36.71 35.19 -6.88
CA ILE A 687 36.00 34.00 -6.40
C ILE A 687 36.18 32.86 -7.43
N ASN A 688 37.24 32.07 -7.23
CA ASN A 688 37.49 30.71 -7.76
C ASN A 688 36.93 30.35 -9.16
N MET A 689 37.75 30.52 -10.22
CA MET A 689 38.02 29.56 -11.31
C MET A 689 38.90 30.21 -12.40
N SER A 690 39.61 29.41 -13.19
CA SER A 690 40.90 29.73 -13.83
C SER A 690 40.91 30.74 -15.00
N ASP A 691 39.78 31.28 -15.47
CA ASP A 691 39.75 32.04 -16.74
C ASP A 691 38.71 33.19 -16.83
N ASN A 692 38.60 34.10 -15.84
CA ASN A 692 37.58 35.16 -15.83
C ASN A 692 38.09 36.59 -16.15
N VAL A 693 37.28 37.37 -16.88
CA VAL A 693 37.51 38.81 -17.23
C VAL A 693 36.75 39.73 -16.27
N LEU A 694 37.30 40.91 -15.99
CA LEU A 694 36.72 41.95 -15.12
C LEU A 694 35.54 42.67 -15.84
N TYR A 695 34.32 42.64 -15.30
CA TYR A 695 33.19 43.45 -15.83
C TYR A 695 32.41 44.19 -14.75
N TYR A 696 31.79 45.32 -15.15
CA TYR A 696 30.90 46.12 -14.29
C TYR A 696 29.46 45.64 -14.46
N ASN A 697 28.88 45.08 -13.40
CA ASN A 697 27.50 44.66 -13.42
C ASN A 697 26.58 45.88 -13.31
N THR A 698 25.84 46.20 -14.38
CA THR A 698 24.96 47.37 -14.44
C THR A 698 23.72 47.26 -13.56
N VAL A 699 23.39 46.07 -13.05
CA VAL A 699 22.25 45.81 -12.15
C VAL A 699 22.69 45.88 -10.69
N SER A 700 23.69 45.08 -10.28
CA SER A 700 24.19 45.10 -8.89
C SER A 700 25.10 46.29 -8.59
N LYS A 701 25.55 47.01 -9.61
CA LYS A 701 26.53 48.10 -9.54
C LYS A 701 27.91 47.65 -9.01
N GLU A 702 28.19 46.35 -8.99
CA GLU A 702 29.46 45.78 -8.51
C GLU A 702 30.46 45.52 -9.66
N ILE A 703 31.75 45.65 -9.35
CA ILE A 703 32.87 45.20 -10.20
C ILE A 703 33.32 43.82 -9.68
N VAL A 704 33.09 42.76 -10.47
CA VAL A 704 33.39 41.36 -10.08
C VAL A 704 34.05 40.60 -11.23
N TYR A 705 34.66 39.45 -10.91
CA TYR A 705 35.08 38.46 -11.90
C TYR A 705 33.87 37.58 -12.25
N GLY A 706 33.67 37.29 -13.54
CA GLY A 706 32.76 36.24 -13.97
C GLY A 706 33.16 35.64 -15.31
N ASP A 707 32.46 34.57 -15.68
CA ASP A 707 32.73 33.72 -16.85
C ASP A 707 32.80 34.57 -18.13
N PRO A 708 33.83 34.45 -18.98
CA PRO A 708 33.82 35.08 -20.28
C PRO A 708 32.71 34.41 -21.09
N ILE A 709 31.57 35.09 -21.24
CA ILE A 709 30.83 34.94 -22.48
C ILE A 709 31.76 35.50 -23.55
N LYS A 710 32.48 34.58 -24.20
CA LYS A 710 33.43 34.88 -25.25
C LYS A 710 32.69 35.46 -26.45
N GLU A 711 33.04 36.70 -26.74
CA GLU A 711 33.10 37.34 -28.06
C GLU A 711 31.75 37.66 -28.72
N THR A 712 31.47 38.88 -29.20
CA THR A 712 32.30 40.02 -29.63
C THR A 712 31.41 41.27 -29.67
N GLU A 713 31.96 42.46 -29.36
CA GLU A 713 31.28 43.71 -29.71
C GLU A 713 31.18 43.88 -31.25
N PRO A 714 30.15 44.58 -31.73
CA PRO A 714 29.75 44.62 -33.13
C PRO A 714 30.56 45.62 -33.95
N GLY A 715 30.82 45.24 -35.20
CA GLY A 715 31.31 46.11 -36.26
C GLY A 715 30.80 45.63 -37.61
N ASP A 716 29.48 45.64 -37.78
CA ASP A 716 28.70 45.61 -39.01
C ASP A 716 29.30 44.92 -40.27
N PHE A 717 28.89 43.65 -40.42
CA PHE A 717 28.62 42.90 -41.66
C PHE A 717 29.75 42.66 -42.68
N VAL A 718 30.58 41.63 -42.46
CA VAL A 718 30.92 40.59 -43.48
C VAL A 718 31.46 39.29 -42.81
N SER A 719 30.85 38.14 -43.08
CA SER A 719 31.18 36.73 -42.68
C SER A 719 32.51 36.40 -41.93
N ASP A 720 32.43 35.60 -40.87
CA ASP A 720 33.48 35.40 -39.84
C ASP A 720 34.55 34.33 -40.07
N TYR A 721 34.81 33.87 -41.30
CA TYR A 721 36.08 33.17 -41.54
C TYR A 721 36.61 33.33 -42.96
N LEU A 722 37.95 33.40 -43.07
CA LEU A 722 38.66 33.40 -44.35
C LEU A 722 38.82 31.95 -44.82
N ARG A 723 38.22 31.58 -45.96
CA ARG A 723 38.47 30.31 -46.64
C ARG A 723 39.55 30.48 -47.71
N TRP A 724 40.44 29.49 -47.83
CA TRP A 724 41.47 29.47 -48.88
C TRP A 724 40.88 28.89 -50.18
N ASN A 725 40.77 29.68 -51.25
CA ASN A 725 40.16 29.21 -52.50
C ASN A 725 41.13 28.44 -53.44
N GLY A 726 42.34 28.15 -52.96
CA GLY A 726 43.42 27.56 -53.76
C GLY A 726 44.48 28.57 -54.26
N THR A 727 44.20 29.88 -54.23
CA THR A 727 45.14 30.94 -54.64
C THR A 727 45.19 32.15 -53.71
N PHE A 728 44.08 32.54 -53.07
CA PHE A 728 44.01 33.64 -52.09
C PHE A 728 43.04 33.29 -50.94
N TRP A 729 43.18 33.96 -49.79
CA TRP A 729 42.21 33.93 -48.69
C TRP A 729 41.02 34.83 -49.03
N VAL A 730 39.79 34.30 -48.97
CA VAL A 730 38.54 35.01 -49.29
C VAL A 730 37.50 34.76 -48.18
N ASN A 731 36.51 35.65 -48.03
CA ASN A 731 35.42 35.47 -47.05
C ASN A 731 34.57 34.22 -47.37
N GLY A 732 34.27 33.41 -46.35
CA GLY A 732 33.55 32.14 -46.43
C GLY A 732 32.01 32.26 -46.49
N GLY A 733 31.35 31.21 -46.99
CA GLY A 733 29.89 31.02 -47.00
C GLY A 733 29.39 30.27 -45.76
N GLU A 734 28.21 29.63 -45.82
CA GLU A 734 27.61 28.87 -44.70
C GLU A 734 28.36 27.57 -44.37
N GLU A 735 29.20 27.08 -45.27
CA GLU A 735 30.07 25.91 -45.07
C GLU A 735 31.40 26.34 -44.42
N VAL A 736 32.04 25.50 -43.60
CA VAL A 736 33.33 25.80 -42.96
C VAL A 736 34.46 24.99 -43.60
N ALA A 737 35.32 25.62 -44.41
CA ALA A 737 36.44 24.99 -45.11
C ALA A 737 37.80 25.64 -44.75
N LEU A 738 38.55 25.00 -43.85
CA LEU A 738 39.80 25.53 -43.29
C LEU A 738 40.98 24.59 -43.60
N GLY A 739 41.76 24.90 -44.64
CA GLY A 739 42.94 24.14 -45.05
C GLY A 739 43.12 24.04 -46.57
N GLY A 740 44.35 23.79 -47.05
CA GLY A 740 44.61 23.67 -48.48
C GLY A 740 43.89 22.47 -49.10
N GLY A 741 42.90 22.70 -49.97
CA GLY A 741 42.10 21.64 -50.60
C GLY A 741 40.91 21.14 -49.76
N ALA A 742 40.58 21.79 -48.64
CA ALA A 742 39.40 21.44 -47.84
C ALA A 742 38.09 21.79 -48.58
N GLY A 743 37.09 20.89 -48.58
CA GLY A 743 35.75 21.12 -49.14
C GLY A 743 35.71 21.56 -50.62
N SER A 744 36.77 21.31 -51.38
CA SER A 744 37.02 22.04 -52.63
C SER A 744 36.17 21.60 -53.82
N TYR A 745 35.64 20.38 -53.80
CA TYR A 745 34.78 19.84 -54.86
C TYR A 745 33.52 19.22 -54.24
N SER A 746 32.40 19.95 -54.31
CA SER A 746 31.08 19.52 -53.84
C SER A 746 31.01 19.20 -52.34
N GLN A 747 31.08 20.27 -51.53
CA GLN A 747 30.75 20.24 -50.11
C GLN A 747 29.23 20.38 -49.93
N GLY A 748 28.62 19.54 -49.09
CA GLY A 748 27.19 19.58 -48.79
C GLY A 748 26.82 20.66 -47.78
N ASP A 749 25.54 21.05 -47.77
CA ASP A 749 25.00 22.08 -46.88
C ASP A 749 25.34 21.79 -45.41
N ALA A 750 25.80 22.82 -44.68
CA ALA A 750 26.24 22.77 -43.28
C ALA A 750 27.37 21.76 -42.97
N ALA A 751 28.13 21.32 -43.97
CA ALA A 751 29.28 20.47 -43.76
C ALA A 751 30.51 21.27 -43.27
N VAL A 752 31.34 20.60 -42.46
CA VAL A 752 32.56 21.18 -41.84
C VAL A 752 33.77 20.40 -42.34
N ALA A 753 34.75 21.08 -42.93
CA ALA A 753 36.00 20.51 -43.45
C ALA A 753 37.20 21.31 -42.92
N VAL A 754 37.97 20.74 -41.99
CA VAL A 754 39.08 21.42 -41.31
C VAL A 754 40.35 20.58 -41.43
N GLY A 755 41.26 20.92 -42.33
CA GLY A 755 42.51 20.20 -42.60
C GLY A 755 42.86 20.18 -44.09
N LYS A 756 44.13 19.93 -44.45
CA LYS A 756 44.55 19.81 -45.87
C LYS A 756 43.82 18.62 -46.52
N ASN A 757 43.13 18.84 -47.65
CA ASN A 757 42.26 17.84 -48.31
C ASN A 757 41.11 17.26 -47.45
N ALA A 758 40.67 17.92 -46.37
CA ALA A 758 39.51 17.45 -45.61
C ALA A 758 38.20 17.64 -46.42
N GLY A 759 37.31 16.64 -46.47
CA GLY A 759 36.03 16.71 -47.19
C GLY A 759 36.19 17.03 -48.68
N LYS A 760 37.34 16.72 -49.28
CA LYS A 760 37.80 17.34 -50.54
C LYS A 760 36.86 17.08 -51.70
N THR A 761 36.33 15.88 -51.83
CA THR A 761 35.42 15.47 -52.90
C THR A 761 34.18 14.76 -52.34
N GLY A 762 32.99 15.28 -52.61
CA GLY A 762 31.72 14.61 -52.31
C GLY A 762 31.40 14.51 -50.83
N GLN A 763 31.61 15.59 -50.06
CA GLN A 763 31.22 15.63 -48.65
C GLN A 763 29.69 15.84 -48.54
N GLY A 764 28.98 14.92 -47.90
CA GLY A 764 27.54 15.01 -47.70
C GLY A 764 27.12 16.11 -46.73
N ALA A 765 25.84 16.50 -46.76
CA ALA A 765 25.29 17.52 -45.87
C ALA A 765 25.41 17.14 -44.39
N ASN A 766 25.66 18.13 -43.51
CA ASN A 766 25.93 17.96 -42.07
C ASN A 766 27.13 17.04 -41.73
N ALA A 767 27.99 16.70 -42.70
CA ALA A 767 29.15 15.87 -42.44
C ALA A 767 30.33 16.71 -41.93
N VAL A 768 31.10 16.17 -41.00
CA VAL A 768 32.24 16.85 -40.37
C VAL A 768 33.52 16.08 -40.69
N ALA A 769 34.49 16.69 -41.35
CA ALA A 769 35.82 16.15 -41.63
C ALA A 769 36.88 17.03 -41.00
N ILE A 770 37.62 16.53 -40.02
CA ILE A 770 38.63 17.30 -39.28
C ILE A 770 39.94 16.52 -39.32
N GLY A 771 40.93 16.99 -40.08
CA GLY A 771 42.22 16.33 -40.24
C GLY A 771 42.78 16.33 -41.66
N ASN A 772 44.05 15.97 -41.83
CA ASN A 772 44.67 15.88 -43.16
C ASN A 772 44.11 14.66 -43.91
N SER A 773 43.42 14.88 -45.04
CA SER A 773 42.71 13.86 -45.83
C SER A 773 41.57 13.13 -45.08
N ALA A 774 40.92 13.80 -44.12
CA ALA A 774 39.66 13.35 -43.50
C ALA A 774 38.51 13.46 -44.50
N GLY A 775 37.74 12.40 -44.77
CA GLY A 775 36.62 12.44 -45.71
C GLY A 775 37.01 12.86 -47.13
N ASP A 776 38.25 12.55 -47.55
CA ASP A 776 38.85 13.02 -48.82
C ASP A 776 37.99 12.66 -50.04
N LEU A 777 37.33 11.49 -50.03
CA LEU A 777 36.47 10.99 -51.11
C LEU A 777 35.14 10.45 -50.56
N ASN A 778 34.03 11.03 -51.02
CA ASN A 778 32.65 10.59 -50.82
C ASN A 778 32.29 10.36 -49.36
N GLN A 779 32.44 11.38 -48.52
CA GLN A 779 31.99 11.32 -47.13
C GLN A 779 30.47 11.34 -47.06
N THR A 780 29.85 10.34 -46.46
CA THR A 780 28.39 10.24 -46.31
C THR A 780 27.81 11.35 -45.43
N ALA A 781 26.63 11.87 -45.78
CA ALA A 781 25.92 12.94 -45.04
C ALA A 781 25.65 12.54 -43.58
N GLY A 782 25.92 13.43 -42.62
CA GLY A 782 25.77 13.18 -41.18
C GLY A 782 26.88 12.36 -40.52
N SER A 783 27.97 12.06 -41.23
CA SER A 783 29.15 11.38 -40.65
C SER A 783 30.17 12.36 -40.09
N ILE A 784 30.94 11.93 -39.09
CA ILE A 784 32.05 12.69 -38.49
C ILE A 784 33.35 11.90 -38.72
N VAL A 785 34.36 12.51 -39.34
CA VAL A 785 35.66 11.91 -39.63
C VAL A 785 36.74 12.77 -39.00
N VAL A 786 37.51 12.22 -38.05
CA VAL A 786 38.64 12.90 -37.42
C VAL A 786 39.94 12.16 -37.78
N ASN A 787 40.80 12.78 -38.60
CA ASN A 787 41.96 12.11 -39.20
C ASN A 787 43.28 12.82 -38.89
N ALA A 788 44.02 12.29 -37.93
CA ALA A 788 45.37 12.72 -37.59
C ALA A 788 46.47 11.84 -38.23
N SER A 789 46.13 10.76 -38.95
CA SER A 789 47.11 9.81 -39.52
C SER A 789 47.83 10.35 -40.76
N GLY A 790 47.22 11.30 -41.47
CA GLY A 790 47.77 11.90 -42.68
C GLY A 790 47.62 11.07 -43.95
N LEU A 791 46.99 9.89 -43.87
CA LEU A 791 46.53 9.07 -45.00
C LEU A 791 45.01 9.24 -45.17
N PRO A 792 44.40 9.04 -46.36
CA PRO A 792 42.96 9.23 -46.53
C PRO A 792 42.10 8.31 -45.65
N LEU A 793 41.14 8.89 -44.92
CA LEU A 793 40.13 8.17 -44.12
C LEU A 793 38.75 8.63 -44.56
N ASN A 794 37.91 7.73 -45.08
CA ASN A 794 36.58 8.07 -45.59
C ASN A 794 35.48 7.39 -44.76
N ALA A 795 34.31 8.02 -44.66
CA ALA A 795 33.12 7.47 -44.01
C ALA A 795 32.12 6.96 -45.05
N PRO A 796 32.11 5.65 -45.38
CA PRO A 796 31.17 5.10 -46.35
C PRO A 796 29.73 5.11 -45.83
N GLU A 797 29.51 5.12 -44.52
CA GLU A 797 28.19 5.16 -43.87
C GLU A 797 28.13 6.25 -42.78
N GLN A 798 26.93 6.58 -42.29
CA GLN A 798 26.73 7.51 -41.17
C GLN A 798 27.41 6.96 -39.90
N GLY A 799 28.26 7.77 -39.26
CA GLY A 799 29.00 7.36 -38.05
C GLY A 799 30.20 8.25 -37.74
N LEU A 800 30.90 7.95 -36.64
CA LEU A 800 32.13 8.60 -36.20
C LEU A 800 33.35 7.73 -36.55
N TYR A 801 34.28 8.25 -37.36
CA TYR A 801 35.48 7.58 -37.82
C TYR A 801 36.71 8.35 -37.35
N VAL A 802 37.66 7.71 -36.66
CA VAL A 802 38.85 8.37 -36.10
C VAL A 802 40.11 7.56 -36.42
N ASP A 803 41.16 8.19 -36.99
CA ASP A 803 42.45 7.53 -37.31
C ASP A 803 43.67 8.44 -37.01
N PRO A 804 44.68 7.98 -36.24
CA PRO A 804 44.65 6.78 -35.41
C PRO A 804 43.92 7.04 -34.08
N ILE A 805 43.17 6.06 -33.58
CA ILE A 805 42.91 5.96 -32.14
C ILE A 805 44.16 5.34 -31.51
N ARG A 806 44.71 5.94 -30.45
CA ARG A 806 45.99 5.52 -29.86
C ARG A 806 45.91 4.08 -29.32
N ASN A 807 46.39 3.09 -30.09
CA ASN A 807 46.52 1.70 -29.64
C ASN A 807 47.82 1.51 -28.84
N ALA A 808 47.77 1.77 -27.54
CA ALA A 808 48.88 1.48 -26.63
C ALA A 808 48.96 -0.03 -26.31
N GLY A 809 49.39 -0.82 -27.30
CA GLY A 809 50.02 -2.12 -27.15
C GLY A 809 49.40 -3.15 -26.18
N ALA A 810 48.30 -3.80 -26.58
CA ALA A 810 48.02 -5.24 -26.39
C ALA A 810 46.59 -5.57 -26.85
N THR A 811 46.44 -6.63 -27.64
CA THR A 811 45.16 -7.30 -27.98
C THR A 811 44.55 -7.98 -26.73
N PRO A 812 43.23 -8.04 -26.50
CA PRO A 812 42.07 -7.40 -27.17
C PRO A 812 41.29 -6.47 -26.22
N ASN A 813 41.25 -5.15 -26.46
CA ASN A 813 40.61 -4.21 -25.55
C ASN A 813 39.44 -3.45 -26.21
N ALA A 814 38.34 -3.30 -25.46
CA ALA A 814 37.18 -2.50 -25.84
C ALA A 814 37.41 -1.00 -25.60
N LEU A 815 36.70 -0.18 -26.38
CA LEU A 815 36.67 1.28 -26.24
C LEU A 815 35.83 1.64 -25.00
N TYR A 816 36.36 2.36 -24.02
CA TYR A 816 35.55 2.95 -22.94
C TYR A 816 35.89 4.41 -22.71
N TYR A 817 34.90 5.14 -22.18
CA TYR A 817 35.05 6.53 -21.76
C TYR A 817 35.60 6.55 -20.34
N ASP A 818 36.85 6.95 -20.20
CA ASP A 818 37.50 7.15 -18.92
C ASP A 818 36.86 8.39 -18.25
N THR A 819 36.09 8.18 -17.19
CA THR A 819 35.37 9.27 -16.51
C THR A 819 36.27 10.15 -15.66
N GLU A 820 37.51 9.74 -15.41
CA GLU A 820 38.52 10.48 -14.65
C GLU A 820 39.37 11.34 -15.60
N LEU A 821 39.81 10.77 -16.73
CA LEU A 821 40.59 11.48 -17.77
C LEU A 821 39.73 12.17 -18.83
N LYS A 822 38.41 11.91 -18.86
CA LYS A 822 37.45 12.40 -19.87
C LYS A 822 37.88 12.07 -21.31
N GLU A 823 38.54 10.93 -21.52
CA GLU A 823 39.08 10.49 -22.81
C GLU A 823 38.51 9.12 -23.21
N VAL A 824 38.36 8.87 -24.51
CA VAL A 824 38.01 7.54 -25.04
C VAL A 824 39.30 6.77 -25.31
N VAL A 825 39.59 5.75 -24.49
CA VAL A 825 40.86 5.00 -24.51
C VAL A 825 40.64 3.48 -24.61
N TYR A 826 41.71 2.76 -24.98
CA TYR A 826 41.80 1.31 -24.80
C TYR A 826 42.34 1.00 -23.40
N GLY A 827 41.65 0.18 -22.62
CA GLY A 827 42.20 -0.39 -21.37
C GLY A 827 41.93 -1.88 -21.28
N ALA A 828 42.71 -2.56 -20.42
CA ALA A 828 42.72 -4.01 -20.30
C ALA A 828 41.29 -4.55 -20.17
N ALA A 829 40.85 -5.35 -21.14
CA ALA A 829 39.78 -6.28 -20.92
C ALA A 829 40.24 -7.20 -19.79
N SER A 830 39.71 -6.99 -18.58
CA SER A 830 39.52 -8.12 -17.69
C SER A 830 38.76 -9.14 -18.52
N VAL A 831 39.44 -10.22 -18.90
CA VAL A 831 38.85 -11.42 -19.45
C VAL A 831 37.81 -11.93 -18.45
N SER A 832 36.59 -11.41 -18.54
CA SER A 832 35.48 -12.31 -18.81
C SER A 832 35.24 -12.16 -20.29
N GLU A 833 35.33 -13.26 -21.03
CA GLU A 833 34.90 -13.28 -22.42
C GLU A 833 33.53 -12.63 -22.47
N GLY A 834 33.44 -11.49 -23.17
CA GLY A 834 32.16 -10.99 -23.61
C GLY A 834 31.45 -12.16 -24.27
N VAL A 835 30.32 -12.55 -23.68
CA VAL A 835 29.46 -13.64 -24.12
C VAL A 835 29.16 -13.37 -25.58
N THR A 836 29.94 -13.98 -26.48
CA THR A 836 29.72 -13.96 -27.92
C THR A 836 28.32 -14.47 -28.19
N ASP A 837 27.61 -13.70 -29.02
CA ASP A 837 26.23 -13.87 -29.47
C ASP A 837 25.83 -15.35 -29.51
N GLY A 838 25.18 -15.81 -28.45
CA GLY A 838 24.58 -17.12 -28.38
C GLY A 838 23.36 -17.13 -29.29
N GLY A 839 23.20 -18.16 -30.11
CA GLY A 839 22.09 -18.29 -31.06
C GLY A 839 20.68 -18.38 -30.46
N CYS A 840 20.52 -18.18 -29.14
CA CYS A 840 19.26 -18.19 -28.41
C CYS A 840 19.28 -17.14 -27.29
N VAL A 841 18.12 -16.51 -27.04
CA VAL A 841 17.91 -15.37 -26.12
C VAL A 841 17.96 -15.74 -24.62
N SER A 842 18.53 -16.90 -24.22
CA SER A 842 18.38 -17.48 -22.88
C SER A 842 19.68 -17.80 -22.10
N ASP A 843 20.86 -17.37 -22.56
CA ASP A 843 22.10 -17.59 -21.81
C ASP A 843 22.21 -16.62 -20.60
N TYR A 844 22.55 -17.14 -19.42
CA TYR A 844 22.78 -16.34 -18.19
C TYR A 844 24.17 -16.61 -17.58
N LEU A 845 24.69 -15.64 -16.81
CA LEU A 845 25.99 -15.72 -16.14
C LEU A 845 25.88 -16.49 -14.82
N ARG A 846 26.74 -17.51 -14.62
CA ARG A 846 26.81 -18.37 -13.43
C ARG A 846 28.18 -18.29 -12.79
N TRP A 847 28.23 -18.16 -11.47
CA TRP A 847 29.49 -18.17 -10.70
C TRP A 847 29.91 -19.61 -10.39
N ASP A 848 31.06 -20.06 -10.88
CA ASP A 848 31.53 -21.45 -10.70
C ASP A 848 32.35 -21.69 -9.40
N GLY A 849 32.54 -20.64 -8.61
CA GLY A 849 33.38 -20.64 -7.41
C GLY A 849 34.72 -19.94 -7.60
N THR A 850 35.14 -19.69 -8.84
CA THR A 850 36.37 -18.98 -9.20
C THR A 850 36.17 -17.85 -10.22
N ASP A 851 35.21 -17.96 -11.14
CA ASP A 851 34.89 -16.96 -12.16
C ASP A 851 33.39 -16.95 -12.55
N TRP A 852 32.95 -15.89 -13.24
CA TRP A 852 31.62 -15.81 -13.86
C TRP A 852 31.66 -16.42 -15.26
N VAL A 853 31.08 -17.60 -15.41
CA VAL A 853 31.06 -18.39 -16.65
C VAL A 853 29.65 -18.43 -17.27
N ARG A 854 29.56 -18.62 -18.59
CA ARG A 854 28.29 -18.80 -19.29
C ARG A 854 27.67 -20.15 -18.90
N GLY A 855 26.41 -20.15 -18.44
CA GLY A 855 25.66 -21.38 -18.22
C GLY A 855 25.13 -21.93 -19.55
N ALA A 856 25.39 -23.19 -19.85
CA ALA A 856 24.67 -23.95 -20.88
C ALA A 856 23.98 -25.15 -20.21
N ASP A 857 22.71 -25.36 -20.56
CA ASP A 857 21.82 -26.46 -20.14
C ASP A 857 21.47 -26.54 -18.63
N LYS A 858 22.03 -25.67 -17.77
CA LYS A 858 21.80 -25.71 -16.31
C LYS A 858 21.74 -24.30 -15.73
N VAL A 859 20.86 -24.12 -14.74
CA VAL A 859 20.60 -23.07 -13.74
C VAL A 859 21.45 -23.07 -12.44
N ALA A 860 22.46 -22.22 -12.16
CA ALA A 860 23.05 -22.14 -10.81
C ALA A 860 23.38 -20.70 -10.38
N ILE A 861 22.75 -20.21 -9.32
CA ILE A 861 22.92 -18.84 -8.83
C ILE A 861 23.00 -18.87 -7.29
N GLY A 862 24.19 -18.60 -6.74
CA GLY A 862 24.44 -18.57 -5.29
C GLY A 862 25.62 -19.44 -4.84
N CYS A 863 26.25 -19.10 -3.71
CA CYS A 863 27.42 -19.82 -3.20
C CYS A 863 27.07 -21.27 -2.84
N GLY A 864 27.77 -22.24 -3.46
CA GLY A 864 27.52 -23.68 -3.27
C GLY A 864 26.28 -24.23 -3.97
N SER A 865 25.64 -23.45 -4.86
CA SER A 865 24.50 -23.94 -5.66
C SER A 865 24.96 -24.86 -6.80
N GLY A 866 24.28 -26.01 -6.98
CA GLY A 866 24.62 -26.97 -8.04
C GLY A 866 26.07 -27.45 -8.02
N ALA A 867 26.68 -27.54 -6.83
CA ALA A 867 28.14 -27.67 -6.67
C ALA A 867 28.68 -29.05 -7.08
N ILE A 868 27.91 -30.12 -6.91
CA ILE A 868 28.32 -31.50 -7.20
C ILE A 868 27.15 -32.23 -7.90
N ASP A 869 27.41 -32.82 -9.08
CA ASP A 869 26.46 -33.65 -9.84
C ASP A 869 25.10 -32.97 -10.12
N GLN A 870 25.16 -31.78 -10.72
CA GLN A 870 23.98 -31.08 -11.21
C GLN A 870 23.42 -31.75 -12.47
N GLY A 871 22.15 -32.17 -12.48
CA GLY A 871 21.49 -32.80 -13.63
C GLY A 871 21.30 -31.86 -14.82
N ALA A 872 21.09 -32.42 -16.02
CA ALA A 872 20.76 -31.63 -17.22
C ALA A 872 19.40 -30.92 -17.06
N ASP A 873 19.22 -29.72 -17.63
CA ASP A 873 18.00 -28.89 -17.58
C ASP A 873 17.51 -28.50 -16.17
N SER A 874 18.40 -28.54 -15.17
CA SER A 874 18.06 -28.28 -13.77
C SER A 874 18.30 -26.82 -13.35
N VAL A 875 17.60 -26.37 -12.30
CA VAL A 875 17.66 -25.01 -11.74
C VAL A 875 18.07 -25.06 -10.27
N ALA A 876 19.10 -24.31 -9.87
CA ALA A 876 19.60 -24.22 -8.50
C ALA A 876 19.83 -22.74 -8.12
N ILE A 877 18.97 -22.12 -7.32
CA ILE A 877 19.05 -20.69 -6.98
C ILE A 877 19.00 -20.50 -5.46
N GLY A 878 20.12 -20.13 -4.84
CA GLY A 878 20.26 -19.94 -3.39
C GLY A 878 21.53 -20.57 -2.82
N LYS A 879 21.99 -20.12 -1.64
CA LYS A 879 23.18 -20.71 -0.99
C LYS A 879 22.92 -22.18 -0.66
N ASN A 880 23.80 -23.07 -1.11
CA ASN A 880 23.69 -24.55 -1.01
C ASN A 880 22.42 -25.17 -1.65
N ALA A 881 21.74 -24.48 -2.57
CA ALA A 881 20.61 -25.07 -3.30
C ALA A 881 21.12 -26.15 -4.27
N GLY A 882 20.56 -27.37 -4.24
CA GLY A 882 21.01 -28.46 -5.11
C GLY A 882 22.50 -28.82 -4.93
N ALA A 883 23.04 -28.69 -3.72
CA ALA A 883 24.49 -28.72 -3.47
C ALA A 883 25.16 -30.06 -3.87
N SER A 884 24.47 -31.19 -3.72
CA SER A 884 25.00 -32.50 -4.14
C SER A 884 23.91 -33.46 -4.63
N GLY A 885 24.05 -33.98 -5.85
CA GLY A 885 23.17 -35.02 -6.41
C GLY A 885 21.81 -34.48 -6.84
N GLN A 886 21.80 -33.43 -7.67
CA GLN A 886 20.58 -32.85 -8.25
C GLN A 886 20.17 -33.62 -9.52
N GLY A 887 18.94 -34.13 -9.58
CA GLY A 887 18.40 -34.84 -10.74
C GLY A 887 18.26 -33.98 -12.00
N SER A 888 18.07 -34.62 -13.16
CA SER A 888 17.77 -33.91 -14.41
C SER A 888 16.39 -33.25 -14.37
N SER A 889 16.23 -32.08 -14.99
CA SER A 889 14.99 -31.30 -15.07
C SER A 889 14.39 -30.91 -13.71
N SER A 890 15.19 -30.89 -12.64
CA SER A 890 14.73 -30.55 -11.30
C SER A 890 14.94 -29.08 -10.95
N ILE A 891 14.17 -28.56 -9.98
CA ILE A 891 14.23 -27.17 -9.52
C ILE A 891 14.58 -27.17 -8.02
N ALA A 892 15.61 -26.43 -7.63
CA ALA A 892 16.01 -26.16 -6.25
C ALA A 892 16.16 -24.64 -6.07
N MET A 893 15.33 -24.01 -5.24
CA MET A 893 15.32 -22.56 -5.07
C MET A 893 15.11 -22.17 -3.59
N GLY A 894 16.11 -21.55 -2.96
CA GLY A 894 16.11 -21.17 -1.55
C GLY A 894 17.38 -21.60 -0.81
N LEU A 895 17.60 -21.08 0.40
CA LEU A 895 18.72 -21.48 1.26
C LEU A 895 18.59 -22.97 1.63
N GLY A 896 19.51 -23.83 1.18
CA GLY A 896 19.51 -25.26 1.48
C GLY A 896 18.37 -26.08 0.85
N ALA A 897 17.71 -25.58 -0.20
CA ALA A 897 16.70 -26.33 -0.94
C ALA A 897 17.34 -27.50 -1.71
N GLY A 898 16.80 -28.72 -1.61
CA GLY A 898 17.34 -29.87 -2.34
C GLY A 898 18.82 -30.15 -2.06
N THR A 899 19.29 -29.93 -0.82
CA THR A 899 20.74 -29.88 -0.50
C THR A 899 21.45 -31.19 -0.87
N THR A 900 20.86 -32.35 -0.59
CA THR A 900 21.45 -33.65 -0.91
C THR A 900 20.42 -34.63 -1.50
N ASN A 901 20.77 -35.29 -2.61
CA ASN A 901 19.98 -36.34 -3.27
C ASN A 901 18.58 -35.89 -3.71
N GLN A 902 18.54 -34.97 -4.68
CA GLN A 902 17.29 -34.55 -5.32
C GLN A 902 16.99 -35.44 -6.55
N GLY A 903 15.80 -36.03 -6.62
CA GLY A 903 15.36 -36.89 -7.73
C GLY A 903 15.18 -36.14 -9.06
N ALA A 904 15.10 -36.86 -10.17
CA ALA A 904 14.80 -36.27 -11.48
C ALA A 904 13.38 -35.66 -11.52
N ALA A 905 13.21 -34.58 -12.30
CA ALA A 905 11.95 -33.84 -12.48
C ALA A 905 11.29 -33.32 -11.18
N SER A 906 12.02 -33.29 -10.06
CA SER A 906 11.50 -32.88 -8.76
C SER A 906 11.64 -31.37 -8.51
N VAL A 907 10.82 -30.82 -7.62
CA VAL A 907 10.76 -29.38 -7.31
C VAL A 907 10.98 -29.17 -5.82
N ALA A 908 11.92 -28.30 -5.44
CA ALA A 908 12.25 -27.90 -4.08
C ALA A 908 12.37 -26.37 -4.00
N ILE A 909 11.39 -25.67 -3.44
CA ILE A 909 11.36 -24.20 -3.39
C ILE A 909 11.06 -23.73 -1.96
N GLY A 910 12.06 -23.18 -1.26
CA GLY A 910 11.95 -22.70 0.12
C GLY A 910 13.21 -22.94 0.94
N ASN A 911 13.29 -22.31 2.12
CA ASN A 911 14.42 -22.54 3.04
C ASN A 911 14.36 -23.98 3.58
N ASN A 912 15.39 -24.79 3.32
CA ASN A 912 15.47 -26.22 3.65
C ASN A 912 14.31 -27.08 3.10
N ALA A 913 13.67 -26.66 2.01
CA ALA A 913 12.69 -27.50 1.30
C ALA A 913 13.38 -28.72 0.70
N ALA A 914 12.85 -29.93 0.93
CA ALA A 914 13.42 -31.20 0.49
C ALA A 914 14.94 -31.31 0.74
N ALA A 915 15.38 -30.90 1.93
CA ALA A 915 16.80 -30.74 2.24
C ALA A 915 17.61 -32.05 2.04
N THR A 916 17.02 -33.21 2.34
CA THR A 916 17.67 -34.52 2.18
C THR A 916 16.71 -35.57 1.60
N ASP A 917 17.16 -36.30 0.57
CA ASP A 917 16.51 -37.50 -0.01
C ASP A 917 15.12 -37.23 -0.63
N GLN A 918 15.10 -36.47 -1.73
CA GLN A 918 13.90 -36.25 -2.54
C GLN A 918 13.84 -37.29 -3.67
N ALA A 919 12.72 -38.02 -3.81
CA ALA A 919 12.54 -38.98 -4.90
C ALA A 919 12.14 -38.31 -6.24
N GLU A 920 12.05 -39.12 -7.31
CA GLU A 920 11.64 -38.68 -8.65
C GLU A 920 10.19 -38.13 -8.66
N ASP A 921 9.95 -37.11 -9.49
CA ASP A 921 8.65 -36.44 -9.69
C ASP A 921 8.00 -35.80 -8.45
N SER A 922 8.73 -35.64 -7.34
CA SER A 922 8.17 -35.08 -6.11
C SER A 922 8.27 -33.55 -6.03
N VAL A 923 7.35 -32.91 -5.32
CA VAL A 923 7.21 -31.44 -5.20
C VAL A 923 7.27 -31.05 -3.73
N ALA A 924 8.13 -30.09 -3.39
CA ALA A 924 8.29 -29.51 -2.05
C ALA A 924 8.39 -27.99 -2.17
N ILE A 925 7.39 -27.25 -1.69
CA ILE A 925 7.35 -25.78 -1.79
C ILE A 925 6.94 -25.19 -0.44
N GLY A 926 7.85 -24.48 0.23
CA GLY A 926 7.67 -23.89 1.56
C GLY A 926 8.89 -24.13 2.47
N THR A 927 9.02 -23.33 3.55
CA THR A 927 10.10 -23.52 4.53
C THR A 927 9.98 -24.91 5.18
N SER A 928 11.04 -25.72 5.11
CA SER A 928 11.10 -27.10 5.61
C SER A 928 10.01 -28.05 5.04
N ALA A 929 9.41 -27.73 3.88
CA ALA A 929 8.49 -28.65 3.22
C ALA A 929 9.24 -29.89 2.74
N GLY A 930 8.74 -31.10 3.03
CA GLY A 930 9.38 -32.35 2.59
C GLY A 930 10.80 -32.55 3.13
N GLN A 931 11.16 -31.92 4.26
CA GLN A 931 12.55 -31.72 4.70
C GLN A 931 13.42 -32.98 4.71
N THR A 932 12.87 -34.13 5.11
CA THR A 932 13.58 -35.41 5.16
C THR A 932 12.76 -36.54 4.54
N SER A 933 13.24 -37.09 3.42
CA SER A 933 12.72 -38.29 2.73
C SER A 933 11.30 -38.19 2.13
N GLN A 934 11.20 -37.76 0.87
CA GLN A 934 9.97 -37.83 0.08
C GLN A 934 9.90 -39.09 -0.79
N GLY A 935 8.73 -39.74 -0.85
CA GLY A 935 8.45 -40.82 -1.80
C GLY A 935 8.26 -40.32 -3.23
N ILE A 936 8.30 -41.24 -4.21
CA ILE A 936 8.14 -40.94 -5.64
C ILE A 936 6.78 -40.27 -5.87
N GLY A 937 6.75 -39.12 -6.56
CA GLY A 937 5.53 -38.37 -6.87
C GLY A 937 4.81 -37.74 -5.68
N ALA A 938 5.47 -37.59 -4.52
CA ALA A 938 4.86 -36.94 -3.35
C ALA A 938 4.80 -35.41 -3.50
N VAL A 939 3.75 -34.77 -2.97
CA VAL A 939 3.52 -33.32 -3.01
C VAL A 939 3.49 -32.75 -1.60
N ALA A 940 4.32 -31.75 -1.31
CA ALA A 940 4.36 -30.99 -0.07
C ALA A 940 4.34 -29.48 -0.38
N LEU A 941 3.28 -28.77 0.00
CA LEU A 941 3.09 -27.34 -0.27
C LEU A 941 2.66 -26.60 1.00
N GLY A 942 3.57 -25.84 1.61
CA GLY A 942 3.36 -25.08 2.84
C GLY A 942 4.51 -25.23 3.85
N PRO A 943 4.67 -24.30 4.81
CA PRO A 943 5.66 -24.43 5.87
C PRO A 943 5.51 -25.74 6.66
N SER A 944 6.59 -26.53 6.74
CA SER A 944 6.64 -27.86 7.40
C SER A 944 5.62 -28.89 6.87
N ALA A 945 5.04 -28.70 5.68
CA ALA A 945 4.19 -29.71 5.05
C ALA A 945 5.04 -30.96 4.74
N GLY A 946 4.60 -32.15 5.14
CA GLY A 946 5.34 -33.38 4.83
C GLY A 946 6.76 -33.46 5.41
N SER A 947 7.05 -32.76 6.51
CA SER A 947 8.40 -32.50 7.02
C SER A 947 9.27 -33.76 7.20
N THR A 948 8.68 -34.89 7.62
CA THR A 948 9.41 -36.14 7.88
C THR A 948 8.69 -37.37 7.29
N SER A 949 9.35 -38.06 6.35
CA SER A 949 8.96 -39.34 5.73
C SER A 949 7.57 -39.39 5.09
N GLN A 950 7.48 -38.96 3.83
CA GLN A 950 6.28 -39.14 2.99
C GLN A 950 6.35 -40.46 2.21
N GLY A 951 5.25 -41.22 2.16
CA GLY A 951 5.11 -42.37 1.26
C GLY A 951 5.07 -41.99 -0.23
N ASN A 952 5.02 -42.97 -1.12
CA ASN A 952 4.87 -42.71 -2.57
C ASN A 952 3.49 -42.12 -2.90
N GLY A 953 3.44 -41.09 -3.74
CA GLY A 953 2.22 -40.49 -4.28
C GLY A 953 1.33 -39.78 -3.26
N THR A 954 1.87 -39.31 -2.12
CA THR A 954 1.08 -38.60 -1.10
C THR A 954 0.93 -37.11 -1.42
N VAL A 955 -0.09 -36.46 -0.86
CA VAL A 955 -0.36 -35.03 -1.06
C VAL A 955 -0.49 -34.34 0.30
N ALA A 956 0.31 -33.31 0.55
CA ALA A 956 0.32 -32.52 1.79
C ALA A 956 0.29 -31.03 1.45
N ILE A 957 -0.81 -30.34 1.73
CA ILE A 957 -1.00 -28.94 1.34
C ILE A 957 -1.53 -28.13 2.53
N GLY A 958 -0.70 -27.26 3.10
CA GLY A 958 -1.01 -26.44 4.29
C GLY A 958 0.13 -26.43 5.31
N VAL A 959 0.09 -25.49 6.26
CA VAL A 959 1.08 -25.41 7.35
C VAL A 959 0.98 -26.68 8.21
N ARG A 960 2.11 -27.38 8.38
CA ARG A 960 2.23 -28.65 9.14
C ARG A 960 1.27 -29.77 8.68
N SER A 961 0.77 -29.70 7.45
CA SER A 961 -0.06 -30.76 6.87
C SER A 961 0.78 -32.03 6.69
N GLY A 962 0.32 -33.13 7.29
CA GLY A 962 0.98 -34.43 7.20
C GLY A 962 2.46 -34.41 7.58
N GLU A 963 2.79 -33.68 8.66
CA GLU A 963 4.14 -33.37 9.13
C GLU A 963 5.02 -34.61 9.41
N ILE A 964 4.43 -35.71 9.89
CA ILE A 964 5.15 -36.92 10.34
C ILE A 964 4.46 -38.20 9.83
N ASN A 965 5.19 -39.01 9.03
CA ASN A 965 4.80 -40.36 8.58
C ASN A 965 3.45 -40.43 7.84
N GLN A 966 3.43 -40.05 6.56
CA GLN A 966 2.28 -40.29 5.69
C GLN A 966 2.35 -41.69 5.08
N GLY A 967 1.29 -42.48 5.20
CA GLY A 967 1.11 -43.73 4.45
C GLY A 967 1.07 -43.49 2.94
N MET A 968 1.37 -44.52 2.14
CA MET A 968 1.35 -44.45 0.68
C MET A 968 -0.01 -43.92 0.17
N GLN A 969 0.04 -42.97 -0.78
CA GLN A 969 -1.15 -42.34 -1.40
C GLN A 969 -2.14 -41.65 -0.44
N GLY A 970 -1.69 -41.22 0.74
CA GLY A 970 -2.48 -40.37 1.65
C GLY A 970 -2.65 -38.93 1.13
N ILE A 971 -3.78 -38.29 1.45
CA ILE A 971 -4.12 -36.91 1.06
C ILE A 971 -4.40 -36.08 2.32
N ALA A 972 -3.59 -35.05 2.58
CA ALA A 972 -3.79 -34.07 3.66
C ALA A 972 -3.81 -32.64 3.09
N ILE A 973 -4.92 -31.92 3.30
CA ILE A 973 -5.11 -30.55 2.78
C ILE A 973 -5.76 -29.67 3.86
N GLY A 974 -4.99 -28.77 4.46
CA GLY A 974 -5.43 -27.90 5.57
C GLY A 974 -4.34 -27.56 6.59
N LEU A 975 -4.60 -26.59 7.46
CA LEU A 975 -3.75 -26.28 8.62
C LEU A 975 -3.79 -27.44 9.63
N ASP A 976 -2.62 -27.92 10.08
CA ASP A 976 -2.50 -28.90 11.17
C ASP A 976 -3.34 -30.19 10.92
N CYS A 977 -3.53 -30.59 9.66
CA CYS A 977 -4.28 -31.79 9.29
C CYS A 977 -3.35 -33.00 9.13
N GLY A 978 -3.78 -34.17 9.62
CA GLY A 978 -3.03 -35.42 9.41
C GLY A 978 -1.62 -35.43 9.99
N ILE A 979 -1.33 -34.63 11.03
CA ILE A 979 0.02 -34.33 11.54
C ILE A 979 0.81 -35.60 11.85
N THR A 980 0.19 -36.62 12.46
CA THR A 980 0.87 -37.85 12.86
C THR A 980 0.16 -39.11 12.37
N ASN A 981 0.90 -40.00 11.70
CA ASN A 981 0.50 -41.35 11.31
C ASN A 981 -0.83 -41.41 10.51
N GLN A 982 -0.80 -40.95 9.26
CA GLN A 982 -1.88 -41.26 8.32
C GLN A 982 -1.73 -42.68 7.79
N GLY A 983 -2.81 -43.45 7.81
CA GLY A 983 -2.87 -44.76 7.20
C GLY A 983 -2.70 -44.71 5.68
N GLU A 984 -2.41 -45.86 5.07
CA GLU A 984 -2.33 -45.99 3.62
C GLU A 984 -3.70 -45.63 2.98
N TRP A 985 -3.72 -44.87 1.88
CA TRP A 985 -4.92 -44.47 1.15
C TRP A 985 -5.93 -43.59 1.93
N SER A 986 -5.51 -42.92 3.00
CA SER A 986 -6.42 -42.08 3.79
C SER A 986 -6.54 -40.64 3.25
N VAL A 987 -7.66 -39.97 3.55
CA VAL A 987 -7.98 -38.61 3.11
C VAL A 987 -8.32 -37.73 4.32
N ALA A 988 -7.67 -36.58 4.46
CA ALA A 988 -7.86 -35.56 5.49
C ALA A 988 -7.94 -34.17 4.83
N ILE A 989 -9.10 -33.51 4.86
CA ILE A 989 -9.32 -32.20 4.22
C ILE A 989 -10.04 -31.26 5.19
N GLY A 990 -9.35 -30.21 5.65
CA GLY A 990 -9.87 -29.20 6.58
C GLY A 990 -8.92 -28.93 7.76
N PRO A 991 -9.06 -27.77 8.46
CA PRO A 991 -8.21 -27.47 9.61
C PRO A 991 -8.39 -28.51 10.73
N GLU A 992 -7.28 -29.04 11.27
CA GLU A 992 -7.26 -30.08 12.32
C GLU A 992 -8.04 -31.36 11.96
N ALA A 993 -8.32 -31.60 10.66
CA ALA A 993 -8.92 -32.84 10.21
C ALA A 993 -7.92 -33.98 10.40
N ALA A 994 -8.35 -35.02 11.10
CA ALA A 994 -7.56 -36.20 11.40
C ALA A 994 -6.14 -35.93 11.91
N GLU A 995 -6.02 -34.97 12.82
CA GLU A 995 -4.78 -34.50 13.43
C GLU A 995 -3.89 -35.66 13.96
N GLU A 996 -4.48 -36.68 14.57
CA GLU A 996 -3.76 -37.83 15.15
C GLU A 996 -4.36 -39.19 14.78
N ASN A 997 -3.51 -40.11 14.28
CA ASN A 997 -3.76 -41.54 14.09
C ASN A 997 -5.00 -41.88 13.22
N GLN A 998 -4.85 -41.83 11.90
CA GLN A 998 -5.82 -42.45 10.99
C GLN A 998 -5.50 -43.92 10.76
N GLY A 999 -6.53 -44.77 10.81
CA GLY A 999 -6.50 -46.08 10.20
C GLY A 999 -6.32 -46.03 8.68
N THR A 1000 -6.18 -47.20 8.09
CA THR A 1000 -6.02 -47.41 6.64
C THR A 1000 -7.34 -47.11 5.92
N LYS A 1001 -7.32 -46.42 4.77
CA LYS A 1001 -8.49 -46.08 3.92
C LYS A 1001 -9.57 -45.21 4.58
N CYS A 1002 -9.19 -44.38 5.55
CA CYS A 1002 -10.14 -43.48 6.22
C CYS A 1002 -10.40 -42.18 5.44
N VAL A 1003 -11.55 -41.56 5.62
CA VAL A 1003 -11.93 -40.25 5.03
C VAL A 1003 -12.33 -39.29 6.13
N ALA A 1004 -11.70 -38.13 6.22
CA ALA A 1004 -12.01 -37.04 7.16
C ALA A 1004 -12.08 -35.71 6.39
N VAL A 1005 -13.26 -35.10 6.30
CA VAL A 1005 -13.46 -33.85 5.55
C VAL A 1005 -14.30 -32.87 6.37
N GLY A 1006 -13.69 -31.77 6.81
CA GLY A 1006 -14.30 -30.75 7.68
C GLY A 1006 -13.38 -30.33 8.83
N ARG A 1007 -13.64 -29.17 9.45
CA ARG A 1007 -12.84 -28.69 10.59
C ARG A 1007 -12.98 -29.66 11.78
N GLU A 1008 -11.85 -30.15 12.29
CA GLU A 1008 -11.75 -31.12 13.40
C GLU A 1008 -12.50 -32.46 13.14
N ALA A 1009 -12.76 -32.83 11.87
CA ALA A 1009 -13.34 -34.12 11.52
C ALA A 1009 -12.33 -35.26 11.76
N GLY A 1010 -12.74 -36.34 12.42
CA GLY A 1010 -11.86 -37.49 12.68
C GLY A 1010 -10.61 -37.18 13.52
N ARG A 1011 -10.60 -36.06 14.25
CA ARG A 1011 -9.40 -35.41 14.84
C ARG A 1011 -8.50 -36.35 15.65
N PHE A 1012 -9.07 -37.19 16.50
CA PHE A 1012 -8.34 -38.08 17.41
C PHE A 1012 -8.77 -39.54 17.25
N GLY A 1013 -8.16 -40.26 16.31
CA GLY A 1013 -8.33 -41.71 16.14
C GLY A 1013 -9.52 -42.13 15.29
N GLN A 1014 -9.26 -42.53 14.03
CA GLN A 1014 -10.21 -43.24 13.17
C GLN A 1014 -9.81 -44.72 13.04
N GLY A 1015 -10.75 -45.65 13.25
CA GLY A 1015 -10.56 -47.06 12.87
C GLY A 1015 -10.50 -47.24 11.35
N ASP A 1016 -9.93 -48.35 10.86
CA ASP A 1016 -9.80 -48.60 9.41
C ASP A 1016 -11.15 -48.50 8.67
N ASP A 1017 -11.11 -48.04 7.41
CA ASP A 1017 -12.27 -47.83 6.52
C ASP A 1017 -13.35 -46.86 7.08
N ALA A 1018 -13.01 -45.97 8.01
CA ALA A 1018 -13.98 -45.04 8.62
C ALA A 1018 -14.16 -43.73 7.83
N VAL A 1019 -15.37 -43.14 7.89
CA VAL A 1019 -15.75 -41.92 7.15
C VAL A 1019 -16.28 -40.86 8.12
N ALA A 1020 -15.70 -39.66 8.10
CA ALA A 1020 -16.13 -38.47 8.85
C ALA A 1020 -16.24 -37.26 7.91
N LEU A 1021 -17.44 -36.72 7.73
CA LEU A 1021 -17.73 -35.60 6.82
C LEU A 1021 -18.58 -34.53 7.54
N GLY A 1022 -17.99 -33.38 7.89
CA GLY A 1022 -18.66 -32.27 8.59
C GLY A 1022 -17.84 -31.67 9.72
N TYR A 1023 -18.32 -30.57 10.31
CA TYR A 1023 -17.68 -29.94 11.48
C TYR A 1023 -17.73 -30.89 12.69
N LEU A 1024 -16.59 -31.26 13.27
CA LEU A 1024 -16.47 -32.17 14.42
C LEU A 1024 -17.09 -33.58 14.24
N ALA A 1025 -17.31 -34.02 13.00
CA ALA A 1025 -17.80 -35.37 12.72
C ALA A 1025 -16.75 -36.41 13.13
N GLY A 1026 -17.15 -37.46 13.86
CA GLY A 1026 -16.22 -38.54 14.27
C GLY A 1026 -15.02 -38.07 15.11
N LYS A 1027 -15.15 -36.95 15.84
CA LYS A 1027 -14.02 -36.23 16.46
C LYS A 1027 -13.08 -37.10 17.29
N THR A 1028 -13.59 -38.01 18.12
CA THR A 1028 -12.79 -38.87 19.00
C THR A 1028 -13.24 -40.32 18.90
N SER A 1029 -12.29 -41.22 18.59
CA SER A 1029 -12.46 -42.69 18.61
C SER A 1029 -13.61 -43.20 17.72
N GLN A 1030 -13.44 -43.09 16.41
CA GLN A 1030 -14.36 -43.70 15.45
C GLN A 1030 -14.08 -45.20 15.34
N GLY A 1031 -15.11 -46.04 15.52
CA GLY A 1031 -14.98 -47.49 15.36
C GLY A 1031 -14.63 -47.91 13.93
N LEU A 1032 -14.08 -49.11 13.77
CA LEU A 1032 -13.81 -49.76 12.48
C LEU A 1032 -15.04 -49.68 11.57
N ARG A 1033 -14.89 -49.19 10.32
CA ARG A 1033 -15.99 -49.00 9.33
C ARG A 1033 -17.13 -48.09 9.80
N GLY A 1034 -16.88 -47.17 10.73
CA GLY A 1034 -17.86 -46.17 11.18
C GLY A 1034 -18.10 -45.09 10.12
N VAL A 1035 -19.34 -44.61 9.99
CA VAL A 1035 -19.71 -43.52 9.09
C VAL A 1035 -20.36 -42.39 9.89
N ALA A 1036 -19.84 -41.17 9.77
CA ALA A 1036 -20.32 -39.97 10.44
C ALA A 1036 -20.42 -38.82 9.42
N ILE A 1037 -21.63 -38.39 9.08
CA ILE A 1037 -21.89 -37.36 8.06
C ILE A 1037 -22.82 -36.30 8.62
N GLY A 1038 -22.31 -35.10 8.91
CA GLY A 1038 -23.03 -33.98 9.51
C GLY A 1038 -22.25 -33.30 10.64
N SER A 1039 -22.69 -32.10 11.06
CA SER A 1039 -22.08 -31.37 12.19
C SER A 1039 -22.24 -32.17 13.50
N TYR A 1040 -21.18 -32.46 14.25
CA TYR A 1040 -21.19 -33.28 15.47
C TYR A 1040 -21.73 -34.73 15.32
N ALA A 1041 -21.84 -35.26 14.10
CA ALA A 1041 -22.25 -36.65 13.89
C ALA A 1041 -21.18 -37.62 14.43
N GLY A 1042 -21.56 -38.60 15.24
CA GLY A 1042 -20.64 -39.62 15.78
C GLY A 1042 -19.45 -39.06 16.57
N ALA A 1043 -19.56 -37.85 17.13
CA ALA A 1043 -18.41 -37.07 17.59
C ALA A 1043 -17.59 -37.75 18.70
N PHE A 1044 -18.22 -38.50 19.59
CA PHE A 1044 -17.58 -39.14 20.74
C PHE A 1044 -17.93 -40.64 20.82
N ASN A 1045 -16.93 -41.52 20.72
CA ASN A 1045 -17.07 -42.98 20.87
C ASN A 1045 -18.13 -43.61 19.93
N GLN A 1046 -17.80 -43.69 18.64
CA GLN A 1046 -18.68 -44.36 17.68
C GLN A 1046 -18.39 -45.87 17.65
N GLY A 1047 -19.42 -46.71 17.82
CA GLY A 1047 -19.30 -48.16 17.76
C GLY A 1047 -18.89 -48.68 16.37
N ALA A 1048 -18.24 -49.84 16.32
CA ALA A 1048 -17.81 -50.47 15.07
C ALA A 1048 -19.00 -50.73 14.11
N GLY A 1049 -18.82 -50.42 12.82
CA GLY A 1049 -19.82 -50.60 11.76
C GLY A 1049 -21.09 -49.76 11.91
N SER A 1050 -21.07 -48.70 12.72
CA SER A 1050 -22.23 -47.83 12.93
C SER A 1050 -22.24 -46.63 11.98
N ILE A 1051 -23.44 -46.14 11.65
CA ILE A 1051 -23.69 -45.06 10.69
C ILE A 1051 -24.46 -43.95 11.40
N ALA A 1052 -23.99 -42.71 11.31
CA ALA A 1052 -24.63 -41.51 11.83
C ALA A 1052 -24.69 -40.45 10.72
N ILE A 1053 -25.90 -40.08 10.29
CA ILE A 1053 -26.11 -39.10 9.21
C ILE A 1053 -27.10 -38.03 9.69
N GLY A 1054 -26.64 -36.78 9.76
CA GLY A 1054 -27.38 -35.64 10.29
C GLY A 1054 -26.63 -34.87 11.39
N ALA A 1055 -27.03 -33.63 11.66
CA ALA A 1055 -26.39 -32.82 12.70
C ALA A 1055 -26.68 -33.40 14.11
N ASN A 1056 -25.67 -33.66 14.93
CA ASN A 1056 -25.76 -34.33 16.25
C ASN A 1056 -26.26 -35.78 16.23
N ALA A 1057 -26.29 -36.45 15.07
CA ALA A 1057 -26.64 -37.87 14.98
C ALA A 1057 -25.60 -38.73 15.73
N GLY A 1058 -26.02 -39.54 16.71
CA GLY A 1058 -25.10 -40.44 17.42
C GLY A 1058 -23.92 -39.73 18.10
N MET A 1059 -24.11 -38.47 18.53
CA MET A 1059 -23.04 -37.59 19.01
C MET A 1059 -22.15 -38.20 20.10
N ALA A 1060 -22.69 -39.03 20.99
CA ALA A 1060 -21.94 -39.73 22.01
C ALA A 1060 -22.41 -41.19 22.18
N ASP A 1061 -21.46 -42.09 22.43
CA ASP A 1061 -21.67 -43.49 22.86
C ASP A 1061 -22.62 -44.29 21.94
N GLN A 1062 -22.38 -44.19 20.63
CA GLN A 1062 -23.13 -44.96 19.63
C GLN A 1062 -22.74 -46.44 19.72
N HIS A 1063 -23.72 -47.33 19.83
CA HIS A 1063 -23.50 -48.77 19.94
C HIS A 1063 -23.12 -49.38 18.57
N GLU A 1064 -22.48 -50.55 18.58
CA GLU A 1064 -22.01 -51.25 17.37
C GLU A 1064 -23.16 -51.58 16.39
N LYS A 1065 -22.88 -51.50 15.09
CA LYS A 1065 -23.82 -51.85 14.00
C LYS A 1065 -25.17 -51.14 14.06
N THR A 1066 -25.20 -49.90 14.53
CA THR A 1066 -26.41 -49.07 14.55
C THR A 1066 -26.46 -48.09 13.39
N ILE A 1067 -27.65 -47.75 12.89
CA ILE A 1067 -27.84 -46.68 11.90
C ILE A 1067 -28.68 -45.58 12.56
N ILE A 1068 -28.19 -44.34 12.55
CA ILE A 1068 -28.88 -43.16 13.09
C ILE A 1068 -29.04 -42.14 11.96
N LEU A 1069 -30.29 -41.81 11.61
CA LEU A 1069 -30.63 -40.72 10.69
C LEU A 1069 -31.31 -39.59 11.44
N PHE A 1070 -30.74 -38.39 11.40
CA PHE A 1070 -31.23 -37.26 12.18
C PHE A 1070 -31.37 -35.99 11.31
N ALA A 1071 -32.58 -35.76 10.81
CA ALA A 1071 -32.88 -34.69 9.86
C ALA A 1071 -33.55 -33.46 10.52
N ASN A 1072 -33.23 -33.12 11.77
CA ASN A 1072 -33.80 -31.95 12.45
C ASN A 1072 -32.85 -30.73 12.41
N ASP A 1073 -33.43 -29.57 12.20
CA ASP A 1073 -32.84 -28.25 11.95
C ASP A 1073 -32.40 -27.52 13.25
N GLY A 1074 -32.40 -28.20 14.39
CA GLY A 1074 -32.49 -27.55 15.70
C GLY A 1074 -31.15 -27.30 16.38
N ASP A 1075 -30.71 -26.05 16.35
CA ASP A 1075 -29.77 -25.39 17.29
C ASP A 1075 -30.35 -25.31 18.74
N LYS A 1076 -31.12 -26.32 19.17
CA LYS A 1076 -31.76 -26.41 20.48
C LYS A 1076 -31.11 -27.57 21.24
N ASP A 1077 -30.45 -27.26 22.35
CA ASP A 1077 -29.62 -28.12 23.20
C ASP A 1077 -30.27 -29.39 23.81
N GLY A 1078 -31.42 -29.87 23.31
CA GLY A 1078 -32.16 -31.00 23.88
C GLY A 1078 -32.54 -32.13 22.92
N GLU A 1079 -32.46 -31.96 21.60
CA GLU A 1079 -32.85 -33.00 20.64
C GLU A 1079 -31.64 -33.76 20.10
N ARG A 1080 -31.03 -34.60 20.94
CA ARG A 1080 -29.95 -35.51 20.52
C ARG A 1080 -30.50 -36.92 20.37
N LEU A 1081 -30.12 -37.61 19.29
CA LEU A 1081 -30.54 -38.97 19.03
C LEU A 1081 -29.39 -39.95 19.32
N TYR A 1082 -29.53 -40.71 20.41
CA TYR A 1082 -28.57 -41.73 20.85
C TYR A 1082 -29.14 -43.13 20.61
N SER A 1083 -28.27 -44.10 20.29
CA SER A 1083 -28.64 -45.52 20.28
C SER A 1083 -28.71 -46.07 21.70
N THR A 1084 -29.68 -46.94 21.98
CA THR A 1084 -29.81 -47.63 23.28
C THR A 1084 -29.32 -49.08 23.26
N GLN A 1085 -29.04 -49.65 22.08
CA GLN A 1085 -28.60 -51.03 21.88
C GLN A 1085 -27.89 -51.20 20.52
N SER A 1086 -27.16 -52.30 20.35
CA SER A 1086 -26.51 -52.69 19.08
C SER A 1086 -27.51 -53.26 18.07
N ASP A 1087 -27.13 -53.35 16.79
CA ASP A 1087 -27.92 -53.96 15.70
C ASP A 1087 -29.31 -53.32 15.46
N SER A 1088 -29.42 -52.00 15.61
CA SER A 1088 -30.69 -51.25 15.53
C SER A 1088 -30.67 -50.06 14.56
N PHE A 1089 -31.86 -49.70 14.05
CA PHE A 1089 -32.08 -48.52 13.19
C PHE A 1089 -32.89 -47.44 13.92
N PHE A 1090 -32.30 -46.27 14.11
CA PHE A 1090 -32.92 -45.11 14.72
C PHE A 1090 -33.07 -43.99 13.69
N ALA A 1091 -34.23 -43.35 13.64
CA ALA A 1091 -34.45 -42.22 12.74
C ALA A 1091 -35.42 -41.20 13.35
N SER A 1092 -35.07 -39.91 13.26
CA SER A 1092 -35.95 -38.80 13.65
C SER A 1092 -36.60 -38.16 12.41
N SER A 1093 -37.79 -37.58 12.59
CA SER A 1093 -38.66 -37.03 11.52
C SER A 1093 -39.22 -38.05 10.52
N ILE A 1094 -39.75 -39.18 11.01
CA ILE A 1094 -40.56 -40.11 10.20
C ILE A 1094 -42.00 -39.62 10.15
N ARG A 1095 -42.52 -39.44 8.92
CA ARG A 1095 -43.93 -39.11 8.69
C ARG A 1095 -44.81 -40.31 9.03
N ASN A 1096 -45.70 -40.15 10.01
CA ASN A 1096 -46.73 -41.15 10.28
C ASN A 1096 -47.78 -41.13 9.16
N ALA A 1097 -47.61 -42.01 8.16
CA ALA A 1097 -48.57 -42.22 7.09
C ALA A 1097 -49.41 -43.46 7.44
N ALA A 1098 -50.69 -43.26 7.74
CA ALA A 1098 -51.59 -44.36 8.07
C ALA A 1098 -51.78 -45.30 6.87
N GLY A 1099 -51.43 -46.58 7.03
CA GLY A 1099 -51.59 -47.63 6.02
C GLY A 1099 -51.13 -49.01 6.54
N PRO A 1100 -51.70 -50.13 6.04
CA PRO A 1100 -51.61 -51.47 6.66
C PRO A 1100 -50.27 -52.21 6.49
N HIS A 1101 -49.23 -51.54 5.98
CA HIS A 1101 -47.91 -52.13 5.73
C HIS A 1101 -46.79 -51.27 6.34
N ALA A 1102 -46.86 -51.00 7.65
CA ALA A 1102 -45.91 -50.11 8.32
C ALA A 1102 -44.89 -50.89 9.17
N LEU A 1103 -43.61 -50.58 8.97
CA LEU A 1103 -42.55 -50.83 9.95
C LEU A 1103 -42.90 -50.12 11.27
N THR A 1104 -42.72 -50.79 12.42
CA THR A 1104 -43.08 -50.22 13.72
C THR A 1104 -42.05 -49.17 14.13
N TYR A 1105 -42.45 -47.90 14.14
CA TYR A 1105 -41.63 -46.80 14.66
C TYR A 1105 -42.04 -46.46 16.08
N ASN A 1106 -41.12 -46.59 17.04
CA ASN A 1106 -41.37 -46.22 18.42
C ASN A 1106 -41.09 -44.71 18.62
N PRO A 1107 -42.12 -43.86 18.84
CA PRO A 1107 -41.91 -42.42 18.92
C PRO A 1107 -41.16 -41.96 20.18
N ALA A 1108 -41.03 -42.81 21.22
CA ALA A 1108 -40.30 -42.53 22.44
C ALA A 1108 -38.81 -42.85 22.31
N THR A 1109 -38.47 -44.03 21.76
CA THR A 1109 -37.08 -44.46 21.57
C THR A 1109 -36.50 -44.06 20.21
N LYS A 1110 -37.34 -43.61 19.27
CA LYS A 1110 -37.00 -43.26 17.87
C LYS A 1110 -36.44 -44.44 17.06
N GLU A 1111 -36.61 -45.66 17.55
CA GLU A 1111 -36.20 -46.90 16.89
C GLU A 1111 -37.27 -47.36 15.89
N ILE A 1112 -36.85 -47.79 14.70
CA ILE A 1112 -37.68 -48.59 13.79
C ILE A 1112 -37.34 -50.06 14.02
N SER A 1113 -38.36 -50.82 14.41
CA SER A 1113 -38.26 -52.26 14.63
C SER A 1113 -39.18 -53.01 13.65
N TYR A 1114 -38.80 -54.25 13.36
CA TYR A 1114 -39.70 -55.25 12.82
C TYR A 1114 -39.98 -56.25 13.94
N SER A 1115 -41.25 -56.51 14.24
CA SER A 1115 -41.61 -57.60 15.14
C SER A 1115 -42.02 -58.82 14.32
N THR A 1116 -41.71 -60.02 14.79
CA THR A 1116 -42.55 -61.17 14.48
C THR A 1116 -43.92 -60.91 15.11
N SER A 1117 -44.93 -60.79 14.25
CA SER A 1117 -46.30 -60.38 14.56
C SER A 1117 -46.80 -60.87 15.93
N ASN A 1118 -47.13 -59.93 16.83
CA ASN A 1118 -47.74 -60.21 18.15
C ASN A 1118 -49.07 -59.47 18.30
N SER A 1119 -49.82 -59.77 19.37
CA SER A 1119 -51.22 -59.32 19.50
C SER A 1119 -51.42 -57.81 19.63
N GLU A 1120 -50.36 -57.07 19.98
CA GLU A 1120 -50.41 -55.62 20.20
C GLU A 1120 -50.22 -54.81 18.91
N THR A 1121 -49.76 -55.44 17.82
CA THR A 1121 -49.39 -54.75 16.57
C THR A 1121 -50.32 -55.06 15.39
N LYS A 1122 -51.38 -55.85 15.59
CA LYS A 1122 -52.45 -56.05 14.60
C LYS A 1122 -53.70 -55.24 14.97
N GLU A 1123 -54.18 -54.40 14.06
CA GLU A 1123 -55.41 -53.61 14.26
C GLU A 1123 -56.73 -54.42 14.19
N ASN A 1124 -56.68 -55.76 14.27
CA ASN A 1124 -57.87 -56.63 14.19
C ASN A 1124 -57.77 -57.83 15.16
N ILE A 1125 -57.22 -57.62 16.36
CA ILE A 1125 -57.30 -58.64 17.42
C ILE A 1125 -58.31 -58.18 18.46
N VAL A 1126 -59.46 -58.86 18.47
CA VAL A 1126 -60.49 -58.75 19.51
C VAL A 1126 -60.25 -59.89 20.52
N PRO A 1127 -60.04 -59.61 21.81
CA PRO A 1127 -59.98 -60.65 22.83
C PRO A 1127 -61.35 -61.30 22.98
N ILE A 1128 -61.42 -62.60 22.69
CA ILE A 1128 -62.65 -63.37 22.88
C ILE A 1128 -62.75 -63.74 24.35
N ASP A 1129 -63.63 -63.06 25.07
CA ASP A 1129 -63.96 -63.37 26.46
C ASP A 1129 -65.23 -64.24 26.55
N ASN A 1130 -65.51 -64.78 27.74
CA ASN A 1130 -66.69 -65.64 27.95
C ASN A 1130 -68.02 -64.91 27.68
N SER A 1131 -68.06 -63.58 27.77
CA SER A 1131 -69.26 -62.78 27.46
C SER A 1131 -69.54 -62.72 25.96
N PHE A 1132 -68.51 -62.62 25.13
CA PHE A 1132 -68.64 -62.65 23.67
C PHE A 1132 -69.12 -64.02 23.15
N ILE A 1133 -68.62 -65.11 23.74
CA ILE A 1133 -69.03 -66.49 23.41
C ILE A 1133 -70.51 -66.73 23.78
N LEU A 1134 -70.97 -66.26 24.95
CA LEU A 1134 -72.37 -66.36 25.39
C LEU A 1134 -73.34 -65.52 24.52
N ALA A 1135 -72.86 -64.44 23.89
CA ALA A 1135 -73.66 -63.65 22.97
C ALA A 1135 -73.85 -64.35 21.60
N LEU A 1136 -72.83 -65.06 21.12
CA LEU A 1136 -72.89 -65.89 19.90
C LEU A 1136 -73.81 -67.11 20.04
N GLU A 1137 -73.90 -67.72 21.23
CA GLU A 1137 -74.79 -68.87 21.51
C GLU A 1137 -76.30 -68.56 21.37
N ASN A 1138 -76.69 -67.28 21.38
CA ASN A 1138 -78.08 -66.84 21.30
C ASN A 1138 -78.53 -66.39 19.89
N LEU A 1139 -77.68 -66.52 18.87
CA LEU A 1139 -78.02 -66.16 17.50
C LEU A 1139 -78.92 -67.24 16.85
N PRO A 1140 -80.06 -66.85 16.25
CA PRO A 1140 -80.97 -67.80 15.62
C PRO A 1140 -80.37 -68.45 14.37
N VAL A 1141 -80.46 -69.78 14.28
CA VAL A 1141 -80.08 -70.56 13.09
C VAL A 1141 -81.30 -70.73 12.19
N TYR A 1142 -81.18 -70.25 10.96
CA TYR A 1142 -82.24 -70.30 9.96
C TYR A 1142 -81.99 -71.43 8.95
N GLN A 1143 -83.07 -72.01 8.44
CA GLN A 1143 -83.03 -73.01 7.37
C GLN A 1143 -83.34 -72.33 6.03
N PHE A 1144 -82.42 -72.47 5.08
CA PHE A 1144 -82.52 -71.90 3.74
C PHE A 1144 -82.58 -73.02 2.70
N ASN A 1145 -83.62 -72.97 1.86
CA ASN A 1145 -83.74 -73.82 0.68
C ASN A 1145 -83.47 -72.97 -0.54
N TYR A 1146 -82.42 -73.31 -1.29
CA TYR A 1146 -82.09 -72.59 -2.52
C TYR A 1146 -81.56 -73.52 -3.61
N LYS A 1147 -81.69 -73.07 -4.86
CA LYS A 1147 -81.25 -73.80 -6.06
C LYS A 1147 -79.84 -73.38 -6.42
N ASN A 1148 -78.88 -74.28 -6.31
CA ASN A 1148 -77.47 -74.02 -6.56
C ASN A 1148 -77.15 -74.17 -8.05
N LYS A 1149 -76.61 -73.12 -8.69
CA LYS A 1149 -76.33 -73.10 -10.15
C LYS A 1149 -74.90 -73.45 -10.55
N ASN A 1150 -73.95 -73.68 -9.64
CA ASN A 1150 -72.52 -73.72 -9.99
C ASN A 1150 -71.68 -74.77 -9.23
N LYS A 1151 -71.94 -76.08 -9.37
CA LYS A 1151 -71.06 -77.07 -8.71
C LYS A 1151 -70.65 -78.34 -9.47
N TYR A 1152 -71.05 -78.52 -10.73
CA TYR A 1152 -70.58 -79.69 -11.49
C TYR A 1152 -70.19 -79.30 -12.91
N LEU A 1153 -68.88 -79.23 -13.13
CA LEU A 1153 -68.23 -79.33 -14.43
C LEU A 1153 -67.54 -80.70 -14.50
N VAL A 1154 -67.74 -81.43 -15.59
CA VAL A 1154 -67.07 -82.70 -15.89
C VAL A 1154 -65.69 -82.40 -16.48
N ASP A 1155 -64.68 -83.15 -16.04
CA ASP A 1155 -63.25 -83.02 -16.38
C ASP A 1155 -62.98 -82.68 -17.85
N SER A 1156 -62.21 -81.62 -18.05
CA SER A 1156 -61.28 -81.50 -19.18
C SER A 1156 -59.95 -80.99 -18.63
N GLU A 1157 -58.91 -81.82 -18.75
CA GLU A 1157 -57.55 -81.54 -18.30
C GLU A 1157 -57.05 -80.18 -18.84
N GLN A 1158 -56.65 -79.30 -17.93
CA GLN A 1158 -55.93 -78.08 -18.27
C GLN A 1158 -54.47 -78.43 -18.62
N PRO A 1159 -53.90 -77.89 -19.71
CA PRO A 1159 -52.47 -78.03 -19.99
C PRO A 1159 -51.66 -77.21 -18.98
N ALA A 1160 -50.55 -77.78 -18.52
CA ALA A 1160 -49.63 -77.12 -17.61
C ALA A 1160 -49.09 -75.82 -18.21
N ALA A 1161 -49.04 -74.76 -17.41
CA ALA A 1161 -48.43 -73.50 -17.78
C ALA A 1161 -46.94 -73.71 -18.08
N VAL A 1162 -46.53 -73.41 -19.31
CA VAL A 1162 -45.13 -73.43 -19.74
C VAL A 1162 -44.42 -72.24 -19.10
N SER A 1163 -43.27 -72.45 -18.46
CA SER A 1163 -42.50 -71.38 -17.83
C SER A 1163 -41.81 -70.50 -18.89
N PHE A 1164 -41.52 -69.24 -18.56
CA PHE A 1164 -40.76 -68.35 -19.45
C PHE A 1164 -39.41 -68.96 -19.89
N ALA A 1165 -38.80 -69.78 -19.03
CA ALA A 1165 -37.54 -70.45 -19.29
C ALA A 1165 -37.64 -71.56 -20.35
N ASP A 1166 -38.81 -72.20 -20.50
CA ASP A 1166 -39.04 -73.28 -21.47
C ASP A 1166 -39.47 -72.74 -22.85
N TRP A 1167 -40.18 -71.60 -22.89
CA TRP A 1167 -40.50 -70.88 -24.14
C TRP A 1167 -39.23 -70.30 -24.81
N ALA A 1168 -38.28 -69.85 -23.99
CA ALA A 1168 -36.99 -69.31 -24.44
C ALA A 1168 -36.05 -70.38 -25.05
N ALA A 1169 -36.29 -71.67 -24.82
CA ALA A 1169 -35.41 -72.75 -25.27
C ALA A 1169 -35.66 -73.21 -26.72
N GLU A 1170 -36.76 -72.80 -27.36
CA GLU A 1170 -37.12 -73.17 -28.75
C GLU A 1170 -36.97 -72.01 -29.77
N HIS A 1171 -36.55 -70.81 -29.34
CA HIS A 1171 -36.36 -69.64 -30.19
C HIS A 1171 -34.93 -69.12 -30.06
N ASP A 1172 -34.14 -69.30 -31.12
CA ASP A 1172 -32.66 -69.35 -31.09
C ASP A 1172 -31.93 -67.99 -30.97
N GLU A 1173 -32.58 -66.89 -30.56
CA GLU A 1173 -31.94 -65.59 -30.25
C GLU A 1173 -32.95 -64.66 -29.56
N ILE A 1174 -32.70 -64.24 -28.31
CA ILE A 1174 -33.64 -63.43 -27.49
C ILE A 1174 -32.90 -62.20 -26.92
N ASP A 1175 -33.50 -61.01 -27.08
CA ASP A 1175 -33.06 -59.71 -26.52
C ASP A 1175 -34.14 -59.15 -25.56
N ASP A 1176 -33.77 -58.27 -24.63
CA ASP A 1176 -34.53 -57.80 -23.46
C ASP A 1176 -35.85 -57.03 -23.78
N ASP A 1177 -36.19 -56.82 -25.05
CA ASP A 1177 -37.39 -56.08 -25.51
C ASP A 1177 -38.58 -56.96 -25.94
N ASP A 1178 -38.51 -58.29 -25.85
CA ASP A 1178 -39.54 -59.22 -26.36
C ASP A 1178 -40.73 -59.52 -25.43
N ARG A 1179 -41.09 -58.60 -24.53
CA ARG A 1179 -42.28 -58.75 -23.67
C ARG A 1179 -43.60 -58.79 -24.45
N GLY A 1180 -43.64 -58.17 -25.63
CA GLY A 1180 -44.84 -58.14 -26.49
C GLY A 1180 -45.14 -59.46 -27.22
N ALA A 1181 -44.13 -60.28 -27.51
CA ALA A 1181 -44.32 -61.58 -28.19
C ALA A 1181 -44.84 -62.65 -27.21
N TYR A 1182 -44.41 -62.61 -25.95
CA TYR A 1182 -44.91 -63.47 -24.89
C TYR A 1182 -46.36 -63.15 -24.51
N GLU A 1183 -46.75 -61.87 -24.50
CA GLU A 1183 -48.14 -61.45 -24.24
C GLU A 1183 -49.09 -61.83 -25.39
N ALA A 1184 -48.64 -61.81 -26.64
CA ALA A 1184 -49.42 -62.28 -27.80
C ALA A 1184 -49.61 -63.82 -27.82
N TYR A 1185 -48.62 -64.61 -27.39
CA TYR A 1185 -48.73 -66.06 -27.24
C TYR A 1185 -49.75 -66.47 -26.14
N LEU A 1186 -49.81 -65.71 -25.05
CA LEU A 1186 -50.81 -65.90 -23.99
C LEU A 1186 -52.23 -65.52 -24.44
N GLU A 1187 -52.39 -64.49 -25.29
CA GLU A 1187 -53.69 -64.12 -25.87
C GLU A 1187 -54.18 -65.13 -26.93
N GLU A 1188 -53.30 -65.73 -27.72
CA GLU A 1188 -53.68 -66.77 -28.70
C GLU A 1188 -54.16 -68.06 -28.00
N GLN A 1189 -53.52 -68.47 -26.89
CA GLN A 1189 -53.94 -69.60 -26.04
C GLN A 1189 -55.28 -69.36 -25.33
N ALA A 1190 -55.61 -68.11 -24.99
CA ALA A 1190 -56.87 -67.75 -24.32
C ALA A 1190 -58.08 -67.72 -25.28
N SER A 1191 -57.87 -67.67 -26.60
CA SER A 1191 -58.95 -67.46 -27.59
C SER A 1191 -59.69 -68.73 -28.05
N SER A 1192 -59.32 -69.93 -27.59
CA SER A 1192 -59.93 -71.20 -28.05
C SER A 1192 -60.84 -71.93 -27.04
N TYR A 1193 -61.14 -71.36 -25.88
CA TYR A 1193 -61.96 -72.05 -24.86
C TYR A 1193 -63.47 -71.72 -24.97
N VAL A 1194 -64.28 -72.75 -25.27
CA VAL A 1194 -65.76 -72.70 -25.24
C VAL A 1194 -66.25 -73.01 -23.81
N PRO A 1195 -67.14 -72.20 -23.22
CA PRO A 1195 -67.58 -72.39 -21.83
C PRO A 1195 -68.57 -73.56 -21.68
N PRO A 1196 -68.49 -74.36 -20.61
CA PRO A 1196 -69.45 -75.42 -20.30
C PRO A 1196 -70.78 -74.90 -19.68
N VAL A 1197 -71.88 -75.62 -19.91
CA VAL A 1197 -73.25 -75.27 -19.49
C VAL A 1197 -73.58 -75.85 -18.09
N PRO A 1198 -74.19 -75.06 -17.16
CA PRO A 1198 -74.52 -75.52 -15.80
C PRO A 1198 -75.85 -76.32 -15.70
N VAL A 1199 -75.94 -77.25 -14.72
CA VAL A 1199 -77.16 -78.01 -14.35
C VAL A 1199 -77.60 -77.67 -12.92
N GLU A 1200 -78.91 -77.48 -12.70
CA GLU A 1200 -79.51 -77.05 -11.41
C GLU A 1200 -79.89 -78.23 -10.49
N LYS A 1201 -79.57 -78.15 -9.18
CA LYS A 1201 -80.01 -79.10 -8.13
C LYS A 1201 -80.48 -78.34 -6.87
N GLU A 1202 -81.50 -78.85 -6.19
CA GLU A 1202 -81.98 -78.30 -4.91
C GLU A 1202 -81.11 -78.74 -3.73
N GLU A 1203 -80.70 -77.78 -2.89
CA GLU A 1203 -79.93 -78.02 -1.66
C GLU A 1203 -80.55 -77.25 -0.47
N THR A 1204 -80.48 -77.87 0.71
CA THR A 1204 -80.91 -77.29 1.98
C THR A 1204 -79.68 -76.98 2.83
N HIS A 1205 -79.56 -75.74 3.30
CA HIS A 1205 -78.47 -75.29 4.17
C HIS A 1205 -79.03 -74.65 5.45
N PHE A 1206 -78.27 -74.73 6.54
CA PHE A 1206 -78.54 -74.04 7.80
C PHE A 1206 -77.49 -72.95 8.01
N GLY A 1207 -77.91 -71.75 8.39
CA GLY A 1207 -77.00 -70.61 8.55
C GLY A 1207 -77.60 -69.47 9.37
N MET A 1208 -76.78 -68.48 9.67
CA MET A 1208 -77.17 -67.23 10.36
C MET A 1208 -77.31 -66.11 9.32
N MET A 1209 -78.07 -65.05 9.62
CA MET A 1209 -78.20 -63.89 8.74
C MET A 1209 -77.01 -62.93 8.92
N ALA A 1210 -76.43 -62.46 7.82
CA ALA A 1210 -75.19 -61.69 7.85
C ALA A 1210 -75.33 -60.33 8.54
N ASP A 1211 -76.47 -59.66 8.40
CA ASP A 1211 -76.80 -58.39 9.06
C ASP A 1211 -77.02 -58.55 10.58
N GLU A 1212 -77.58 -59.67 11.03
CA GLU A 1212 -77.73 -60.00 12.45
C GLU A 1212 -76.38 -60.33 13.10
N VAL A 1213 -75.48 -61.02 12.39
CA VAL A 1213 -74.10 -61.25 12.83
C VAL A 1213 -73.32 -59.94 12.86
N GLN A 1214 -73.54 -59.04 11.89
CA GLN A 1214 -72.90 -57.73 11.83
C GLN A 1214 -73.31 -56.82 13.01
N ALA A 1215 -74.56 -56.95 13.49
CA ALA A 1215 -75.06 -56.19 14.64
C ALA A 1215 -74.48 -56.62 16.00
N LEU A 1216 -74.03 -57.88 16.11
CA LEU A 1216 -73.45 -58.44 17.34
C LEU A 1216 -71.91 -58.47 17.32
N ALA A 1217 -71.34 -58.80 16.17
CA ALA A 1217 -69.92 -59.06 15.94
C ALA A 1217 -69.55 -58.65 14.50
N PRO A 1218 -69.54 -57.34 14.18
CA PRO A 1218 -69.29 -56.80 12.83
C PRO A 1218 -67.99 -57.32 12.18
N GLU A 1219 -66.99 -57.64 12.99
CA GLU A 1219 -65.72 -58.20 12.55
C GLU A 1219 -65.80 -59.58 11.89
N LEU A 1220 -66.86 -60.36 12.16
CA LEU A 1220 -67.11 -61.69 11.58
C LEU A 1220 -67.86 -61.65 10.24
N VAL A 1221 -68.11 -60.46 9.71
CA VAL A 1221 -68.84 -60.24 8.45
C VAL A 1221 -67.94 -59.44 7.49
N TYR A 1222 -68.11 -59.68 6.19
CA TYR A 1222 -67.58 -58.83 5.12
C TYR A 1222 -68.61 -57.74 4.83
N ASP A 1223 -68.17 -56.49 4.87
CA ASP A 1223 -69.01 -55.33 4.56
C ASP A 1223 -68.76 -54.85 3.13
N ASP A 1224 -69.79 -54.30 2.50
CA ASP A 1224 -69.66 -53.56 1.25
C ASP A 1224 -69.15 -52.11 1.46
N LEU A 1225 -68.87 -51.39 0.36
CA LEU A 1225 -68.34 -50.01 0.39
C LEU A 1225 -69.26 -49.00 1.11
N ASP A 1226 -70.53 -49.35 1.34
CA ASP A 1226 -71.53 -48.50 2.00
C ASP A 1226 -71.81 -48.93 3.46
N GLY A 1227 -71.09 -49.94 3.97
CA GLY A 1227 -71.15 -50.41 5.37
C GLY A 1227 -72.25 -51.42 5.67
N LYS A 1228 -72.85 -52.08 4.67
CA LYS A 1228 -73.84 -53.14 4.88
C LYS A 1228 -73.21 -54.54 4.79
N ALA A 1229 -73.68 -55.44 5.65
CA ALA A 1229 -73.29 -56.85 5.66
C ALA A 1229 -73.49 -57.52 4.29
N HIS A 1230 -72.40 -57.95 3.67
CA HIS A 1230 -72.37 -58.58 2.36
C HIS A 1230 -72.24 -60.12 2.46
N ASP A 1231 -71.40 -60.65 3.34
CA ASP A 1231 -71.26 -62.11 3.55
C ASP A 1231 -70.60 -62.45 4.90
N ILE A 1232 -70.78 -63.65 5.45
CA ILE A 1232 -70.22 -64.06 6.75
C ILE A 1232 -68.85 -64.74 6.56
N LYS A 1233 -67.87 -64.41 7.40
CA LYS A 1233 -66.53 -65.03 7.41
C LYS A 1233 -66.58 -66.44 8.02
N TRP A 1234 -67.15 -67.40 7.29
CA TRP A 1234 -67.44 -68.78 7.77
C TRP A 1234 -66.25 -69.55 8.37
N ASN A 1235 -65.04 -69.37 7.82
CA ASN A 1235 -63.85 -70.05 8.34
C ASN A 1235 -63.49 -69.61 9.77
N SER A 1236 -63.83 -68.36 10.13
CA SER A 1236 -63.61 -67.82 11.47
C SER A 1236 -64.60 -68.39 12.48
N ILE A 1237 -65.87 -68.55 12.09
CA ILE A 1237 -66.91 -69.16 12.94
C ILE A 1237 -66.66 -70.66 13.15
N ILE A 1238 -66.23 -71.38 12.11
CA ILE A 1238 -65.86 -72.81 12.23
C ILE A 1238 -64.66 -72.98 13.17
N SER A 1239 -63.67 -72.10 13.09
CA SER A 1239 -62.50 -72.12 13.98
C SER A 1239 -62.87 -71.82 15.43
N LEU A 1240 -63.86 -70.95 15.66
CA LEU A 1240 -64.41 -70.65 16.99
C LEU A 1240 -65.21 -71.83 17.58
N LEU A 1241 -66.00 -72.52 16.75
CA LEU A 1241 -66.70 -73.75 17.15
C LEU A 1241 -65.74 -74.89 17.48
N VAL A 1242 -64.64 -75.02 16.74
CA VAL A 1242 -63.58 -75.99 17.05
C VAL A 1242 -62.86 -75.65 18.35
N LEU A 1243 -62.55 -74.37 18.60
CA LEU A 1243 -61.97 -73.91 19.88
C LEU A 1243 -62.94 -74.14 21.05
N GLN A 1244 -64.25 -73.95 20.85
CA GLN A 1244 -65.29 -74.24 21.84
C GLN A 1244 -65.38 -75.74 22.16
N CYS A 1245 -65.31 -76.62 21.16
CA CYS A 1245 -65.24 -78.07 21.38
C CYS A 1245 -63.98 -78.47 22.16
N GLN A 1246 -62.83 -77.85 21.85
CA GLN A 1246 -61.56 -78.11 22.55
C GLN A 1246 -61.57 -77.57 24.00
N LEU A 1247 -62.20 -76.42 24.26
CA LEU A 1247 -62.39 -75.89 25.61
C LEU A 1247 -63.40 -76.70 26.42
N GLN A 1248 -64.43 -77.26 25.79
CA GLN A 1248 -65.37 -78.19 26.42
C GLN A 1248 -64.69 -79.54 26.74
N GLU A 1249 -63.86 -80.10 25.86
CA GLU A 1249 -63.02 -81.27 26.16
C GLU A 1249 -62.09 -80.98 27.35
N LYS A 1250 -61.42 -79.83 27.37
CA LYS A 1250 -60.53 -79.45 28.48
C LYS A 1250 -61.28 -79.22 29.81
N ARG A 1251 -62.53 -78.78 29.76
CA ARG A 1251 -63.40 -78.60 30.93
C ARG A 1251 -63.99 -79.93 31.42
N ILE A 1252 -64.19 -80.88 30.51
CA ILE A 1252 -64.48 -82.29 30.83
C ILE A 1252 -63.26 -82.91 31.52
N ASP A 1253 -62.05 -82.72 30.98
CA ASP A 1253 -60.79 -83.18 31.59
C ASP A 1253 -60.54 -82.56 32.98
N GLU A 1254 -60.82 -81.26 33.17
CA GLU A 1254 -60.73 -80.60 34.50
C GLU A 1254 -61.80 -81.10 35.49
N LEU A 1255 -63.00 -81.45 35.01
CA LEU A 1255 -64.05 -82.03 35.84
C LEU A 1255 -63.74 -83.49 36.19
N GLU A 1256 -63.15 -84.26 35.28
CA GLU A 1256 -62.63 -85.62 35.53
C GLU A 1256 -61.44 -85.59 36.51
N TYR A 1257 -60.54 -84.60 36.39
CA TYR A 1257 -59.45 -84.37 37.35
C TYR A 1257 -59.97 -84.00 38.74
N ARG A 1258 -61.01 -83.17 38.84
CA ARG A 1258 -61.65 -82.80 40.12
C ARG A 1258 -62.44 -83.93 40.76
N LEU A 1259 -63.01 -84.86 39.98
CA LEU A 1259 -63.63 -86.07 40.51
C LEU A 1259 -62.61 -87.08 41.09
N SER A 1260 -61.32 -86.96 40.75
CA SER A 1260 -60.27 -87.88 41.24
C SER A 1260 -59.68 -87.51 42.62
N TYR A 1261 -60.11 -86.40 43.23
CA TYR A 1261 -59.60 -85.88 44.51
C TYR A 1261 -60.67 -85.68 45.60
N GLU A 1262 -61.91 -86.13 45.37
CA GLU A 1262 -62.99 -86.24 46.38
C GLU A 1262 -63.39 -87.70 46.64
N ASP A 1263 -62.40 -88.54 46.93
CA ASP A 1263 -62.55 -89.76 47.76
C ASP A 1263 -61.53 -89.74 48.91
#